data_AF-A0A7C3EB04-F1
#
_entry.id   AF-A0A7C3EB04-F1
#
_cell.length_a   1.000
_cell.length_b   1.000
_cell.length_c   1.000
_cell.angle_alpha   90.00
_cell.angle_beta   90.00
_cell.angle_gamma   90.00
#
_symmetry.space_group_name_H-M   'P 1'
#
loop_
_entity.id
_entity.type
_entity.pdbx_description
1 polymer ?
#
loop_
_entity_poly.entity_id
_entity_poly.type
_entity_poly.pdbx_seq_one_letter_code
_entity_poly.pdbx_strand_id
1 'polypeptide(L)'
;MENHKILDHPHLIHGGNRSLLLQRARSLGWTGADATFIDASVNLNPLGPPPFLKEVLFHSYESLVAYPDPAYRELSALAAQYHQSSSEVDFVFGNGADELIFTLPRMLKKITGDRALLRNPSYGSYLEALELAGFSVQTEQNWDRVFCKFDDKLGDEPDIIWFGAPNNPDGELPQDYPDCIIKLAREHPKVFLVIDEAFIDFTQAPSLLNRGNVPNNVIVLRSLTKIYAVPGLRIGYGVLLKEMASLLRKELPNWPLNSLAEAFAKRVFTDSEIPEFINRTKQFTAKERTRLVECLSSRYELCPSTGNFFLLRPLGGNDKDGKALRDYCLSHGIALRDCGNFPGLGPSWSRLGLQNADDNDRLLKVLLDFAGVSKPELHIHHRVKRRARALMIQGCSSSVGKSVLVTALCRIMRNRGIDVAPYKAQNMSNNSAVTPDGGEIGRAQAVQAQACGLLPDVRMNPVLIKPEGDTCSQIILNGKAWGRRSARDYYADKAELIKHAQVAYDSLAHEHELIILEGAGSPGEINLKDGDFVNMQAARYAEADVYLVGDIDRGGVFASFIGHLATFDTEERRLLKGFIINKFRGDETLLAPAYEILRGYTSIPVVGCIPYFKDIIIPEEDEHRLLNYSYTRQEKAEDLKIGILELPHVSNYTDFEAFAVEPTVTLITVDKPDKIKEIDALIIPGTKTTIKDLEWLEQRGLAQTIQERGRDGMVVFGICGGYQILGTYIRDPKRIESACAVKKGLGLLPVETHFEPAKNLHYGIYEYCWPWNEESDELPAWEPLTGYEIHHGRTELQGPSDIGNEMAPSSAGPFVRAKDGTLLGYWQGTVMGTYLHGIFDNDQFRTRFINMLRRRKGLSPQKSIQAPTIDREIQKLAELVEQHCQIDVLLQNLGLL
;
A
#
# COMPACT_ATOMS: atom_id res chain seq x y z
N MET A 1 -31.58 -43.11 -6.00
CA MET A 1 -31.46 -44.14 -4.95
C MET A 1 -30.03 -44.67 -5.09
N GLU A 2 -29.02 -44.37 -4.28
CA GLU A 2 -28.89 -44.02 -2.86
C GLU A 2 -27.76 -42.97 -2.73
N ASN A 3 -27.98 -41.82 -2.11
CA ASN A 3 -26.90 -40.89 -1.71
C ASN A 3 -27.30 -39.97 -0.53
N HIS A 4 -28.36 -40.32 0.20
CA HIS A 4 -28.91 -39.50 1.30
C HIS A 4 -28.48 -39.95 2.71
N LYS A 5 -27.38 -40.70 2.85
CA LYS A 5 -26.88 -41.18 4.16
C LYS A 5 -25.45 -40.71 4.51
N ILE A 6 -25.08 -39.49 4.14
CA ILE A 6 -23.80 -38.86 4.58
C ILE A 6 -24.03 -37.79 5.68
N LEU A 7 -25.28 -37.53 6.09
CA LEU A 7 -25.60 -36.36 6.93
C LEU A 7 -25.57 -36.57 8.45
N ASP A 8 -25.34 -37.79 8.95
CA ASP A 8 -25.27 -38.07 10.39
C ASP A 8 -23.82 -38.36 10.86
N HIS A 9 -22.83 -37.60 10.39
CA HIS A 9 -21.48 -37.70 10.96
C HIS A 9 -21.38 -36.80 12.19
N PRO A 10 -20.99 -37.33 13.38
CA PRO A 10 -20.87 -36.53 14.61
C PRO A 10 -19.90 -35.33 14.51
N HIS A 11 -18.98 -35.30 13.54
CA HIS A 11 -18.08 -34.15 13.34
C HIS A 11 -18.71 -32.99 12.55
N LEU A 12 -19.93 -33.14 12.01
CA LEU A 12 -20.71 -32.03 11.44
C LEU A 12 -21.30 -31.09 12.51
N ILE A 13 -21.14 -31.45 13.79
CA ILE A 13 -21.71 -30.77 14.95
C ILE A 13 -20.94 -29.48 15.32
N HIS A 14 -19.71 -29.28 14.85
CA HIS A 14 -18.89 -28.08 15.13
C HIS A 14 -18.92 -27.04 14.00
N GLY A 15 -18.76 -25.76 14.35
CA GLY A 15 -18.54 -24.69 13.37
C GLY A 15 -17.16 -24.77 12.71
N GLY A 16 -16.97 -24.07 11.58
CA GLY A 16 -15.67 -23.98 10.90
C GLY A 16 -15.43 -24.98 9.76
N ASN A 17 -16.41 -25.80 9.38
CA ASN A 17 -16.34 -26.55 8.11
C ASN A 17 -16.62 -25.61 6.93
N ARG A 18 -15.62 -24.79 6.60
CA ARG A 18 -15.71 -23.73 5.60
C ARG A 18 -16.17 -24.24 4.23
N SER A 19 -15.67 -25.39 3.79
CA SER A 19 -16.04 -25.98 2.49
C SER A 19 -17.52 -26.33 2.41
N LEU A 20 -18.08 -26.93 3.48
CA LEU A 20 -19.50 -27.24 3.55
C LEU A 20 -20.36 -25.96 3.64
N LEU A 21 -19.90 -24.96 4.40
CA LEU A 21 -20.56 -23.67 4.51
C LEU A 21 -20.61 -22.94 3.17
N LEU A 22 -19.51 -22.94 2.41
CA LEU A 22 -19.45 -22.40 1.05
C LEU A 22 -20.39 -23.14 0.09
N GLN A 23 -20.40 -24.48 0.15
CA GLN A 23 -21.32 -25.28 -0.67
C GLN A 23 -22.79 -24.93 -0.36
N ARG A 24 -23.13 -24.80 0.93
CA ARG A 24 -24.48 -24.41 1.36
C ARG A 24 -24.83 -22.98 0.97
N ALA A 25 -23.90 -22.03 1.11
CA ALA A 25 -24.06 -20.65 0.63
C ALA A 25 -24.37 -20.59 -0.87
N ARG A 26 -23.61 -21.33 -1.69
CA ARG A 26 -23.85 -21.42 -3.13
C ARG A 26 -25.22 -22.01 -3.45
N SER A 27 -25.65 -23.03 -2.70
CA SER A 27 -27.01 -23.60 -2.87
C SER A 27 -28.14 -22.63 -2.50
N LEU A 28 -27.83 -21.61 -1.68
CA LEU A 28 -28.75 -20.53 -1.31
C LEU A 28 -28.61 -19.28 -2.21
N GLY A 29 -27.83 -19.36 -3.29
CA GLY A 29 -27.72 -18.30 -4.30
C GLY A 29 -26.53 -17.34 -4.13
N TRP A 30 -25.60 -17.59 -3.21
CA TRP A 30 -24.39 -16.76 -3.07
C TRP A 30 -23.40 -17.03 -4.22
N THR A 31 -22.99 -15.98 -4.93
CA THR A 31 -22.09 -16.05 -6.11
C THR A 31 -20.74 -15.35 -5.89
N GLY A 32 -20.43 -14.93 -4.66
CA GLY A 32 -19.18 -14.24 -4.35
C GLY A 32 -17.93 -15.12 -4.49
N ALA A 33 -16.76 -14.49 -4.63
CA ALA A 33 -15.50 -15.20 -4.59
C ALA A 33 -15.24 -15.78 -3.20
N ASP A 34 -14.64 -16.97 -3.12
CA ASP A 34 -14.38 -17.68 -1.85
C ASP A 34 -13.62 -16.81 -0.85
N ALA A 35 -12.69 -15.96 -1.30
CA ALA A 35 -11.93 -15.05 -0.43
C ALA A 35 -12.80 -14.00 0.29
N THR A 36 -14.02 -13.73 -0.20
CA THR A 36 -14.94 -12.74 0.38
C THR A 36 -15.98 -13.34 1.33
N PHE A 37 -15.90 -14.65 1.57
CA PHE A 37 -16.79 -15.38 2.48
C PHE A 37 -16.40 -15.17 3.94
N ILE A 38 -17.35 -14.75 4.78
CA ILE A 38 -17.14 -14.46 6.20
C ILE A 38 -17.60 -15.66 7.03
N ASP A 39 -16.67 -16.33 7.71
CA ASP A 39 -16.98 -17.41 8.63
C ASP A 39 -17.07 -16.91 10.08
N ALA A 40 -18.19 -16.27 10.42
CA ALA A 40 -18.50 -15.85 11.79
C ALA A 40 -19.00 -17.01 12.67
N SER A 41 -18.97 -18.26 12.18
CA SER A 41 -19.32 -19.44 12.97
C SER A 41 -18.18 -19.89 13.88
N VAL A 42 -16.95 -19.41 13.63
CA VAL A 42 -15.75 -19.68 14.44
C VAL A 42 -15.31 -18.45 15.23
N ASN A 43 -14.68 -18.69 16.38
CA ASN A 43 -14.27 -17.65 17.30
C ASN A 43 -12.73 -17.53 17.27
N LEU A 44 -12.19 -16.79 16.31
CA LEU A 44 -10.74 -16.56 16.16
C LEU A 44 -10.40 -15.10 16.42
N ASN A 45 -9.12 -14.79 16.64
CA ASN A 45 -8.67 -13.41 16.76
C ASN A 45 -8.94 -12.65 15.44
N PRO A 46 -9.74 -11.58 15.47
CA PRO A 46 -10.08 -10.81 14.27
C PRO A 46 -8.89 -10.05 13.67
N LEU A 47 -7.79 -9.87 14.41
CA LEU A 47 -6.55 -9.24 13.93
C LEU A 47 -5.63 -10.21 13.18
N GLY A 48 -6.00 -11.49 13.09
CA GLY A 48 -5.19 -12.52 12.45
C GLY A 48 -4.02 -13.02 13.33
N PRO A 49 -3.10 -13.79 12.74
CA PRO A 49 -1.97 -14.36 13.48
C PRO A 49 -0.88 -13.32 13.80
N PRO A 50 -0.03 -13.59 14.81
CA PRO A 50 1.10 -12.71 15.10
C PRO A 50 2.10 -12.64 13.92
N PRO A 51 2.72 -11.47 13.66
CA PRO A 51 3.60 -11.28 12.51
C PRO A 51 4.76 -12.28 12.40
N PHE A 52 5.35 -12.67 13.54
CA PHE A 52 6.46 -13.63 13.58
C PHE A 52 6.08 -15.05 13.09
N LEU A 53 4.79 -15.38 12.92
CA LEU A 53 4.39 -16.71 12.46
C LEU A 53 5.08 -17.10 11.15
N LYS A 54 5.31 -16.14 10.25
CA LYS A 54 6.02 -16.39 9.00
C LYS A 54 7.46 -16.80 9.21
N GLU A 55 8.15 -16.16 10.15
CA GLU A 55 9.52 -16.53 10.51
C GLU A 55 9.56 -17.95 11.06
N VAL A 56 8.60 -18.31 11.92
CA VAL A 56 8.47 -19.68 12.44
C VAL A 56 8.30 -20.66 11.28
N LEU A 57 7.39 -20.39 10.34
CA LEU A 57 7.16 -21.27 9.19
C LEU A 57 8.40 -21.38 8.29
N PHE A 58 9.11 -20.28 8.05
CA PHE A 58 10.29 -20.25 7.20
C PHE A 58 11.46 -21.01 7.82
N HIS A 59 11.80 -20.73 9.09
CA HIS A 59 12.88 -21.41 9.80
C HIS A 59 12.58 -22.88 10.09
N SER A 60 11.30 -23.23 10.29
CA SER A 60 10.92 -24.60 10.64
C SER A 60 10.73 -25.50 9.42
N TYR A 61 10.79 -24.97 8.20
CA TYR A 61 10.63 -25.78 6.99
C TYR A 61 11.64 -26.94 6.95
N GLU A 62 12.91 -26.67 7.26
CA GLU A 62 13.95 -27.70 7.27
C GLU A 62 13.84 -28.66 8.47
N SER A 63 13.27 -28.21 9.59
CA SER A 63 13.12 -29.05 10.80
C SER A 63 11.95 -30.03 10.73
N LEU A 64 11.08 -29.94 9.71
CA LEU A 64 9.96 -30.85 9.48
C LEU A 64 10.38 -32.32 9.28
N VAL A 65 11.65 -32.59 8.93
CA VAL A 65 12.16 -33.95 8.73
C VAL A 65 12.52 -34.68 10.04
N ALA A 66 12.47 -34.00 11.19
CA ALA A 66 12.82 -34.54 12.50
C ALA A 66 11.60 -34.66 13.43
N TYR A 67 11.61 -35.69 14.29
CA TYR A 67 10.62 -35.80 15.36
C TYR A 67 10.89 -34.81 16.50
N PRO A 68 9.85 -34.22 17.11
CA PRO A 68 9.95 -33.43 18.35
C PRO A 68 10.52 -34.20 19.55
N ASP A 69 10.94 -33.47 20.61
CA ASP A 69 11.18 -34.08 21.92
C ASP A 69 9.85 -34.67 22.44
N PRO A 70 9.72 -35.99 22.65
CA PRO A 70 8.47 -36.59 23.10
C PRO A 70 8.01 -36.10 24.47
N ALA A 71 8.94 -35.56 25.28
CA ALA A 71 8.63 -35.00 26.59
C ALA A 71 8.39 -33.47 26.56
N TYR A 72 8.66 -32.80 25.44
CA TYR A 72 8.58 -31.35 25.26
C TYR A 72 9.22 -30.54 26.41
N ARG A 73 10.36 -30.99 26.95
CA ARG A 73 10.95 -30.46 28.18
C ARG A 73 11.30 -28.98 28.10
N GLU A 74 11.91 -28.59 26.99
CA GLU A 74 12.25 -27.20 26.72
C GLU A 74 10.98 -26.34 26.64
N LEU A 75 9.96 -26.81 25.90
CA LEU A 75 8.71 -26.07 25.76
C LEU A 75 7.97 -25.92 27.09
N SER A 76 7.93 -26.96 27.92
CA SER A 76 7.35 -26.89 29.28
C SER A 76 8.11 -25.89 30.16
N ALA A 77 9.44 -25.83 30.06
CA ALA A 77 10.24 -24.86 30.82
C ALA A 77 9.95 -23.41 30.39
N LEU A 78 9.84 -23.17 29.08
CA LEU A 78 9.49 -21.86 28.54
C LEU A 78 8.07 -21.43 28.95
N ALA A 79 7.10 -22.34 28.91
CA ALA A 79 5.74 -22.07 29.37
C ALA A 79 5.70 -21.73 30.87
N ALA A 80 6.44 -22.47 31.70
CA ALA A 80 6.54 -22.19 33.13
C ALA A 80 7.14 -20.81 33.42
N GLN A 81 8.17 -20.42 32.66
CA GLN A 81 8.76 -19.07 32.74
C GLN A 81 7.77 -17.99 32.32
N TYR A 82 7.09 -18.17 31.18
CA TYR A 82 6.12 -17.22 30.64
C TYR A 82 4.97 -16.95 31.62
N HIS A 83 4.42 -18.00 32.23
CA HIS A 83 3.34 -17.90 33.22
C HIS A 83 3.81 -17.58 34.64
N GLN A 84 5.13 -17.46 34.87
CA GLN A 84 5.71 -17.26 36.20
C GLN A 84 5.20 -18.31 37.23
N SER A 85 5.07 -19.55 36.78
CA SER A 85 4.42 -20.62 37.55
C SER A 85 5.32 -21.18 38.65
N SER A 86 4.69 -21.74 39.70
CA SER A 86 5.43 -22.42 40.77
C SER A 86 6.14 -23.68 40.24
N SER A 87 7.15 -24.15 40.99
CA SER A 87 7.84 -25.40 40.67
C SER A 87 7.02 -26.66 40.95
N GLU A 88 5.78 -26.54 41.45
CA GLU A 88 4.90 -27.68 41.79
C GLU A 88 3.99 -28.09 40.62
N VAL A 89 3.74 -27.17 39.67
CA VAL A 89 2.96 -27.45 38.47
C VAL A 89 3.84 -27.80 37.28
N ASP A 90 3.22 -28.39 36.27
CA ASP A 90 3.85 -28.75 35.00
C ASP A 90 2.87 -28.56 33.84
N PHE A 91 3.43 -28.49 32.63
CA PHE A 91 2.73 -28.18 31.39
C PHE A 91 2.69 -29.44 30.51
N VAL A 92 1.48 -29.86 30.16
CA VAL A 92 1.25 -30.98 29.25
C VAL A 92 0.60 -30.47 27.98
N PHE A 93 1.28 -30.65 26.85
CA PHE A 93 0.83 -30.18 25.55
C PHE A 93 -0.01 -31.24 24.84
N GLY A 94 -1.00 -30.78 24.07
CA GLY A 94 -1.86 -31.62 23.25
C GLY A 94 -2.12 -31.00 21.87
N ASN A 95 -2.56 -31.82 20.93
CA ASN A 95 -2.94 -31.50 19.55
C ASN A 95 -4.20 -30.60 19.50
N GLY A 96 -4.07 -29.39 20.05
CA GLY A 96 -5.17 -28.56 20.51
C GLY A 96 -5.55 -28.89 21.96
N ALA A 97 -6.27 -27.96 22.61
CA ALA A 97 -6.87 -28.23 23.93
C ALA A 97 -7.85 -29.41 23.87
N ASP A 98 -8.44 -29.65 22.70
CA ASP A 98 -9.40 -30.73 22.42
C ASP A 98 -8.85 -32.12 22.75
N GLU A 99 -7.60 -32.43 22.39
CA GLU A 99 -6.98 -33.72 22.75
C GLU A 99 -6.90 -33.90 24.27
N LEU A 100 -6.64 -32.82 25.01
CA LEU A 100 -6.61 -32.84 26.46
C LEU A 100 -8.02 -32.95 27.05
N ILE A 101 -9.03 -32.33 26.44
CA ILE A 101 -10.45 -32.48 26.84
C ILE A 101 -10.86 -33.97 26.82
N PHE A 102 -10.48 -34.73 25.80
CA PHE A 102 -10.79 -36.17 25.72
C PHE A 102 -9.88 -37.07 26.56
N THR A 103 -8.73 -36.57 26.99
CA THR A 103 -7.72 -37.36 27.72
C THR A 103 -7.84 -37.20 29.23
N LEU A 104 -8.19 -36.00 29.69
CA LEU A 104 -8.32 -35.69 31.11
C LEU A 104 -9.35 -36.58 31.85
N PRO A 105 -10.60 -36.77 31.36
CA PRO A 105 -11.56 -37.66 32.02
C PRO A 105 -11.02 -39.08 32.20
N ARG A 106 -10.32 -39.63 31.19
CA ARG A 106 -9.73 -40.98 31.25
C ARG A 106 -8.68 -41.10 32.35
N MET A 107 -7.87 -40.05 32.53
CA MET A 107 -6.89 -39.95 33.61
C MET A 107 -7.58 -39.79 34.97
N LEU A 108 -8.52 -38.84 35.08
CA LEU A 108 -9.21 -38.52 36.33
C LEU A 108 -10.02 -39.70 36.86
N LYS A 109 -10.70 -40.45 35.98
CA LYS A 109 -11.45 -41.67 36.35
C LYS A 109 -10.59 -42.72 37.07
N LYS A 110 -9.27 -42.74 36.85
CA LYS A 110 -8.35 -43.68 37.51
C LYS A 110 -7.96 -43.25 38.93
N ILE A 111 -8.18 -41.98 39.28
CA ILE A 111 -7.76 -41.39 40.56
C ILE A 111 -8.90 -40.76 41.36
N THR A 112 -10.12 -40.75 40.82
CA THR A 112 -11.33 -40.22 41.45
C THR A 112 -12.56 -41.10 41.15
N GLY A 113 -13.77 -40.66 41.54
CA GLY A 113 -15.04 -41.34 41.26
C GLY A 113 -15.63 -41.08 39.86
N ASP A 114 -16.91 -41.39 39.65
CA ASP A 114 -17.65 -41.19 38.38
C ASP A 114 -18.41 -39.89 38.27
N ARG A 115 -18.52 -39.08 39.32
CA ARG A 115 -19.58 -38.06 39.34
C ARG A 115 -19.02 -36.74 38.85
N ALA A 116 -19.57 -36.22 37.77
CA ALA A 116 -19.17 -34.95 37.20
C ALA A 116 -20.32 -33.94 37.23
N LEU A 117 -20.02 -32.70 37.57
CA LEU A 117 -20.91 -31.55 37.42
C LEU A 117 -20.40 -30.68 36.27
N LEU A 118 -21.25 -30.50 35.25
CA LEU A 118 -20.96 -29.71 34.06
C LEU A 118 -21.83 -28.46 34.01
N ARG A 119 -21.24 -27.29 33.75
CA ARG A 119 -22.03 -26.08 33.48
C ARG A 119 -22.68 -26.19 32.10
N ASN A 120 -23.97 -25.91 31.97
CA ASN A 120 -24.66 -25.87 30.67
C ASN A 120 -25.39 -24.55 30.40
N PRO A 121 -25.54 -24.12 29.14
CA PRO A 121 -24.95 -24.70 27.92
C PRO A 121 -23.41 -24.58 27.92
N SER A 122 -22.69 -25.57 27.40
CA SER A 122 -21.23 -25.51 27.30
C SER A 122 -20.71 -26.14 26.01
N TYR A 123 -19.40 -26.13 25.81
CA TYR A 123 -18.78 -26.75 24.65
C TYR A 123 -19.09 -28.25 24.65
N GLY A 124 -19.76 -28.73 23.60
CA GLY A 124 -20.33 -30.08 23.57
C GLY A 124 -19.33 -31.20 23.84
N SER A 125 -18.06 -31.01 23.49
CA SER A 125 -17.01 -32.01 23.71
C SER A 125 -16.72 -32.28 25.19
N TYR A 126 -17.10 -31.40 26.13
CA TYR A 126 -16.94 -31.68 27.56
C TYR A 126 -17.84 -32.84 28.00
N LEU A 127 -19.13 -32.77 27.65
CA LEU A 127 -20.11 -33.82 27.95
C LEU A 127 -19.71 -35.12 27.27
N GLU A 128 -19.38 -35.07 25.98
CA GLU A 128 -18.95 -36.22 25.19
C GLU A 128 -17.72 -36.90 25.81
N ALA A 129 -16.69 -36.14 26.18
CA ALA A 129 -15.48 -36.69 26.77
C ALA A 129 -15.71 -37.33 28.15
N LEU A 130 -16.57 -36.74 28.97
CA LEU A 130 -16.95 -37.30 30.29
C LEU A 130 -17.75 -38.60 30.13
N GLU A 131 -18.75 -38.62 29.25
CA GLU A 131 -19.58 -39.81 29.00
C GLU A 131 -18.75 -40.96 28.41
N LEU A 132 -17.84 -40.67 27.46
CA LEU A 132 -16.94 -41.67 26.89
C LEU A 132 -15.97 -42.28 27.91
N ALA A 133 -15.59 -41.50 28.94
CA ALA A 133 -14.79 -41.99 30.05
C ALA A 133 -15.61 -42.69 31.15
N GLY A 134 -16.94 -42.76 31.01
CA GLY A 134 -17.83 -43.43 31.94
C GLY A 134 -18.15 -42.62 33.20
N PHE A 135 -18.26 -41.29 33.10
CA PHE A 135 -18.78 -40.43 34.17
C PHE A 135 -20.31 -40.38 34.15
N SER A 136 -20.91 -40.31 35.34
CA SER A 136 -22.29 -39.89 35.55
C SER A 136 -22.32 -38.37 35.63
N VAL A 137 -22.83 -37.72 34.58
CA VAL A 137 -22.78 -36.26 34.42
C VAL A 137 -24.10 -35.61 34.85
N GLN A 138 -24.02 -34.72 35.84
CA GLN A 138 -25.09 -33.78 36.19
C GLN A 138 -24.80 -32.42 35.56
N THR A 139 -25.84 -31.67 35.20
CA THR A 139 -25.70 -30.38 34.52
C THR A 139 -26.41 -29.26 35.28
N GLU A 140 -25.79 -28.09 35.40
CA GLU A 140 -26.37 -26.91 36.06
C GLU A 140 -26.08 -25.63 35.24
N GLN A 141 -27.03 -24.69 35.21
CA GLN A 141 -26.88 -23.43 34.47
C GLN A 141 -26.54 -22.25 35.40
N ASN A 142 -26.97 -22.31 36.67
CA ASN A 142 -26.84 -21.19 37.60
C ASN A 142 -25.48 -21.22 38.34
N TRP A 143 -24.67 -20.17 38.18
CA TRP A 143 -23.38 -20.04 38.85
C TRP A 143 -23.45 -20.09 40.38
N ASP A 144 -24.47 -19.52 41.01
CA ASP A 144 -24.63 -19.61 42.47
C ASP A 144 -24.86 -21.05 42.93
N ARG A 145 -25.44 -21.91 42.08
CA ARG A 145 -25.57 -23.33 42.39
C ARG A 145 -24.28 -24.09 42.13
N VAL A 146 -23.54 -23.72 41.10
CA VAL A 146 -22.18 -24.26 40.85
C VAL A 146 -21.22 -23.90 41.98
N PHE A 147 -21.33 -22.71 42.58
CA PHE A 147 -20.39 -22.19 43.58
C PHE A 147 -20.86 -22.25 45.05
N CYS A 148 -22.16 -22.17 45.36
CA CYS A 148 -22.65 -21.92 46.72
C CYS A 148 -23.59 -22.97 47.31
N LYS A 149 -24.15 -23.92 46.54
CA LYS A 149 -25.10 -24.92 47.06
C LYS A 149 -24.98 -26.29 46.40
N PHE A 150 -24.34 -27.23 47.08
CA PHE A 150 -24.68 -28.65 46.96
C PHE A 150 -26.04 -28.85 47.67
N ASP A 151 -27.13 -28.41 47.04
CA ASP A 151 -28.49 -28.48 47.59
C ASP A 151 -28.93 -29.94 47.76
N ASP A 152 -29.99 -30.19 48.53
CA ASP A 152 -30.59 -31.51 48.83
C ASP A 152 -30.97 -32.32 47.55
N LYS A 153 -30.87 -31.71 46.36
CA LYS A 153 -31.12 -32.31 45.03
C LYS A 153 -29.87 -32.91 44.36
N LEU A 154 -28.65 -32.54 44.75
CA LEU A 154 -27.42 -33.12 44.18
C LEU A 154 -27.10 -34.50 44.76
N GLY A 155 -27.71 -34.89 45.88
CA GLY A 155 -27.57 -36.20 46.52
C GLY A 155 -26.24 -36.38 47.24
N ASP A 156 -25.11 -36.08 46.60
CA ASP A 156 -23.74 -36.17 47.11
C ASP A 156 -22.77 -35.19 46.39
N GLU A 157 -21.63 -34.84 47.01
CA GLU A 157 -20.57 -33.97 46.46
C GLU A 157 -19.91 -34.58 45.19
N PRO A 158 -19.80 -33.88 44.05
CA PRO A 158 -19.23 -34.42 42.81
C PRO A 158 -17.72 -34.64 42.90
N ASP A 159 -17.20 -35.51 42.03
CA ASP A 159 -15.77 -35.81 41.95
C ASP A 159 -15.02 -34.82 41.03
N ILE A 160 -15.73 -34.28 40.01
CA ILE A 160 -15.23 -33.29 39.05
C ILE A 160 -16.26 -32.18 38.85
N ILE A 161 -15.81 -30.93 38.78
CA ILE A 161 -16.58 -29.80 38.25
C ILE A 161 -15.87 -29.27 37.00
N TRP A 162 -16.60 -29.15 35.88
CA TRP A 162 -16.03 -28.73 34.59
C TRP A 162 -16.81 -27.55 33.99
N PHE A 163 -16.10 -26.50 33.59
CA PHE A 163 -16.68 -25.44 32.75
C PHE A 163 -15.61 -24.62 32.00
N GLY A 164 -16.06 -23.84 31.00
CA GLY A 164 -15.23 -22.85 30.32
C GLY A 164 -15.28 -21.49 31.00
N ALA A 165 -14.16 -20.76 30.99
CA ALA A 165 -14.00 -19.43 31.55
C ALA A 165 -13.18 -18.53 30.60
N PRO A 166 -13.81 -17.72 29.73
CA PRO A 166 -15.26 -17.62 29.49
C PRO A 166 -15.88 -18.89 28.90
N ASN A 167 -17.17 -19.08 29.18
CA ASN A 167 -17.93 -20.21 28.69
C ASN A 167 -18.24 -20.09 27.18
N ASN A 168 -18.30 -21.22 26.50
CA ASN A 168 -18.72 -21.33 25.10
C ASN A 168 -20.02 -22.15 25.09
N PRO A 169 -21.17 -21.63 24.64
CA PRO A 169 -21.28 -20.63 23.56
C PRO A 169 -21.70 -19.21 23.94
N ASP A 170 -22.05 -18.92 25.19
CA ASP A 170 -22.56 -17.61 25.61
C ASP A 170 -21.49 -16.54 25.88
N GLY A 171 -20.25 -16.93 26.16
CA GLY A 171 -19.16 -16.00 26.48
C GLY A 171 -19.21 -15.47 27.90
N GLU A 172 -20.01 -16.09 28.76
CA GLU A 172 -20.15 -15.69 30.17
C GLU A 172 -18.89 -16.04 30.96
N LEU A 173 -18.50 -15.17 31.88
CA LEU A 173 -17.43 -15.39 32.84
C LEU A 173 -17.97 -15.12 34.25
N PRO A 174 -17.63 -15.93 35.27
CA PRO A 174 -18.03 -15.65 36.64
C PRO A 174 -17.57 -14.25 37.09
N GLN A 175 -18.42 -13.51 37.79
CA GLN A 175 -18.17 -12.11 38.16
C GLN A 175 -16.88 -11.94 38.98
N ASP A 176 -16.62 -12.84 39.93
CA ASP A 176 -15.44 -12.81 40.82
C ASP A 176 -14.29 -13.71 40.31
N TYR A 177 -14.25 -14.00 39.01
CA TYR A 177 -13.18 -14.79 38.42
C TYR A 177 -11.83 -14.05 38.49
N PRO A 178 -10.70 -14.73 38.80
CA PRO A 178 -10.55 -16.16 39.13
C PRO A 178 -10.71 -16.51 40.62
N ASP A 179 -10.97 -15.54 41.49
CA ASP A 179 -10.93 -15.73 42.96
C ASP A 179 -12.03 -16.69 43.46
N CYS A 180 -13.20 -16.71 42.81
CA CYS A 180 -14.27 -17.67 43.12
C CYS A 180 -13.83 -19.13 42.94
N ILE A 181 -12.95 -19.42 41.97
CA ILE A 181 -12.43 -20.78 41.71
C ILE A 181 -11.46 -21.18 42.82
N ILE A 182 -10.56 -20.28 43.20
CA ILE A 182 -9.57 -20.53 44.25
C ILE A 182 -10.28 -20.80 45.58
N LYS A 183 -11.34 -20.03 45.87
CA LYS A 183 -12.18 -20.24 47.05
C LYS A 183 -12.83 -21.63 47.03
N LEU A 184 -13.51 -21.97 45.94
CA LEU A 184 -14.19 -23.26 45.80
C LEU A 184 -13.20 -24.44 45.93
N ALA A 185 -12.05 -24.34 45.28
CA ALA A 185 -11.02 -25.37 45.32
C ALA A 185 -10.49 -25.64 46.75
N ARG A 186 -10.37 -24.59 47.57
CA ARG A 186 -9.92 -24.67 48.96
C ARG A 186 -11.00 -25.22 49.89
N GLU A 187 -12.26 -24.86 49.65
CA GLU A 187 -13.40 -25.36 50.41
C GLU A 187 -13.65 -26.86 50.11
N HIS A 188 -13.33 -27.30 48.88
CA HIS A 188 -13.57 -28.66 48.39
C HIS A 188 -12.31 -29.33 47.85
N PRO A 189 -11.31 -29.64 48.70
CA PRO A 189 -9.99 -30.12 48.25
C PRO A 189 -10.00 -31.51 47.60
N LYS A 190 -11.10 -32.26 47.70
CA LYS A 190 -11.29 -33.58 47.07
C LYS A 190 -11.93 -33.51 45.68
N VAL A 191 -12.49 -32.35 45.32
CA VAL A 191 -13.18 -32.15 44.05
C VAL A 191 -12.21 -31.56 43.05
N PHE A 192 -12.06 -32.18 41.88
CA PHE A 192 -11.22 -31.65 40.82
C PHE A 192 -11.97 -30.58 40.03
N LEU A 193 -11.39 -29.38 39.91
CA LEU A 193 -11.94 -28.29 39.10
C LEU A 193 -11.21 -28.23 37.75
N VAL A 194 -11.88 -28.58 36.66
CA VAL A 194 -11.35 -28.49 35.29
C VAL A 194 -11.86 -27.21 34.64
N ILE A 195 -10.97 -26.24 34.46
CA ILE A 195 -11.30 -24.90 33.98
C ILE A 195 -10.71 -24.71 32.57
N ASP A 196 -11.56 -24.57 31.56
CA ASP A 196 -11.12 -24.28 30.21
C ASP A 196 -11.03 -22.76 29.96
N GLU A 197 -9.80 -22.26 29.94
CA GLU A 197 -9.45 -20.86 29.67
C GLU A 197 -9.14 -20.59 28.18
N ALA A 198 -9.66 -21.37 27.23
CA ALA A 198 -9.40 -21.20 25.79
C ALA A 198 -9.70 -19.79 25.25
N PHE A 199 -10.54 -19.00 25.93
CA PHE A 199 -10.92 -17.64 25.54
C PHE A 199 -10.51 -16.55 26.55
N ILE A 200 -9.78 -16.88 27.62
CA ILE A 200 -9.47 -15.91 28.69
C ILE A 200 -8.67 -14.70 28.19
N ASP A 201 -7.81 -14.92 27.18
CA ASP A 201 -6.96 -13.88 26.59
C ASP A 201 -7.73 -12.83 25.78
N PHE A 202 -9.04 -13.02 25.55
CA PHE A 202 -9.93 -12.00 24.98
C PHE A 202 -10.60 -11.12 26.05
N THR A 203 -10.44 -11.45 27.33
CA THR A 203 -11.14 -10.78 28.43
C THR A 203 -10.24 -9.81 29.18
N GLN A 204 -10.85 -8.91 29.96
CA GLN A 204 -10.12 -8.07 30.91
C GLN A 204 -9.75 -8.81 32.21
N ALA A 205 -10.37 -9.96 32.49
CA ALA A 205 -10.06 -10.75 33.65
C ALA A 205 -8.67 -11.41 33.50
N PRO A 206 -7.89 -11.54 34.58
CA PRO A 206 -6.65 -12.30 34.56
C PRO A 206 -6.95 -13.81 34.51
N SER A 207 -6.00 -14.58 34.01
CA SER A 207 -6.04 -16.04 34.11
C SER A 207 -5.81 -16.49 35.56
N LEU A 208 -6.31 -17.67 35.91
CA LEU A 208 -5.94 -18.42 37.12
C LEU A 208 -4.43 -18.56 37.25
N LEU A 209 -3.72 -18.74 36.14
CA LEU A 209 -2.26 -18.91 36.11
C LEU A 209 -1.52 -17.66 36.61
N ASN A 210 -2.14 -16.47 36.57
CA ASN A 210 -1.53 -15.25 37.08
C ASN A 210 -1.56 -15.11 38.61
N ARG A 211 -2.22 -16.03 39.34
CA ARG A 211 -2.36 -15.95 40.81
C ARG A 211 -1.20 -16.58 41.58
N GLY A 212 -0.17 -17.09 40.90
CA GLY A 212 1.10 -17.58 41.48
C GLY A 212 1.01 -18.93 42.22
N ASN A 213 -0.07 -19.19 42.95
CA ASN A 213 -0.31 -20.49 43.61
C ASN A 213 -1.73 -21.01 43.31
N VAL A 214 -1.83 -21.80 42.24
CA VAL A 214 -3.07 -22.47 41.83
C VAL A 214 -3.26 -23.71 42.72
N PRO A 215 -4.43 -23.90 43.37
CA PRO A 215 -4.66 -25.07 44.22
C PRO A 215 -4.46 -26.41 43.51
N ASN A 216 -3.99 -27.40 44.27
CA ASN A 216 -3.60 -28.74 43.80
C ASN A 216 -4.69 -29.51 43.05
N ASN A 217 -5.96 -29.24 43.34
CA ASN A 217 -7.13 -29.86 42.72
C ASN A 217 -7.69 -29.06 41.53
N VAL A 218 -6.98 -28.02 41.06
CA VAL A 218 -7.37 -27.23 39.88
C VAL A 218 -6.53 -27.63 38.67
N ILE A 219 -7.21 -27.87 37.55
CA ILE A 219 -6.60 -28.14 36.24
C ILE A 219 -7.04 -27.03 35.29
N VAL A 220 -6.09 -26.32 34.71
CA VAL A 220 -6.36 -25.24 33.76
C VAL A 220 -6.04 -25.72 32.34
N LEU A 221 -7.01 -25.66 31.44
CA LEU A 221 -6.81 -25.90 30.01
C LEU A 221 -6.63 -24.56 29.29
N ARG A 222 -5.69 -24.53 28.33
CA ARG A 222 -5.39 -23.35 27.51
C ARG A 222 -5.32 -23.74 26.05
N SER A 223 -5.78 -22.81 25.19
CA SER A 223 -5.63 -22.93 23.75
C SER A 223 -4.81 -21.78 23.20
N LEU A 224 -3.81 -22.08 22.38
CA LEU A 224 -3.10 -21.06 21.59
C LEU A 224 -3.82 -20.81 20.24
N THR A 225 -4.81 -21.64 19.88
CA THR A 225 -5.42 -21.55 18.55
C THR A 225 -6.30 -20.33 18.33
N LYS A 226 -6.98 -19.85 19.37
CA LYS A 226 -8.03 -18.83 19.26
C LYS A 226 -7.44 -17.43 19.22
N ILE A 227 -6.72 -17.07 20.28
CA ILE A 227 -6.09 -15.75 20.44
C ILE A 227 -5.01 -15.48 19.39
N TYR A 228 -4.34 -16.50 18.84
CA TYR A 228 -3.34 -16.32 17.79
C TYR A 228 -3.83 -16.68 16.38
N ALA A 229 -5.14 -16.94 16.21
CA ALA A 229 -5.74 -17.27 14.90
C ALA A 229 -5.01 -18.37 14.10
N VAL A 230 -4.51 -19.41 14.80
CA VAL A 230 -3.80 -20.55 14.21
C VAL A 230 -4.51 -21.88 14.49
N PRO A 231 -5.81 -22.03 14.20
CA PRO A 231 -6.53 -23.26 14.46
C PRO A 231 -5.94 -24.46 13.74
N GLY A 232 -5.32 -24.27 12.57
CA GLY A 232 -4.67 -25.32 11.78
C GLY A 232 -3.37 -25.86 12.37
N LEU A 233 -2.68 -25.13 13.25
CA LEU A 233 -1.48 -25.65 13.94
C LEU A 233 -1.84 -26.68 15.02
N ARG A 234 -3.09 -26.66 15.50
CA ARG A 234 -3.62 -27.57 16.52
C ARG A 234 -2.75 -27.60 17.79
N ILE A 235 -2.82 -26.54 18.60
CA ILE A 235 -2.02 -26.47 19.83
C ILE A 235 -2.79 -25.96 21.05
N GLY A 236 -2.66 -26.70 22.15
CA GLY A 236 -3.12 -26.34 23.47
C GLY A 236 -2.29 -27.02 24.55
N TYR A 237 -2.52 -26.64 25.80
CA TYR A 237 -1.81 -27.21 26.94
C TYR A 237 -2.68 -27.21 28.19
N GLY A 238 -2.41 -28.16 29.08
CA GLY A 238 -2.97 -28.24 30.41
C GLY A 238 -1.90 -27.86 31.43
N VAL A 239 -2.32 -27.16 32.48
CA VAL A 239 -1.50 -26.83 33.65
C VAL A 239 -2.11 -27.51 34.86
N LEU A 240 -1.31 -28.35 35.51
CA LEU A 240 -1.71 -29.21 36.60
C LEU A 240 -0.49 -29.58 37.46
N LEU A 241 -0.70 -30.16 38.63
CA LEU A 241 0.38 -30.67 39.47
C LEU A 241 1.29 -31.65 38.73
N LYS A 242 2.59 -31.64 39.03
CA LYS A 242 3.60 -32.51 38.41
C LYS A 242 3.23 -33.98 38.41
N GLU A 243 2.69 -34.49 39.51
CA GLU A 243 2.26 -35.89 39.64
C GLU A 243 1.12 -36.19 38.66
N MET A 244 0.14 -35.29 38.56
CA MET A 244 -0.99 -35.43 37.66
C MET A 244 -0.58 -35.24 36.19
N ALA A 245 0.35 -34.33 35.90
CA ALA A 245 0.93 -34.15 34.58
C ALA A 245 1.62 -35.43 34.08
N SER A 246 2.35 -36.13 34.97
CA SER A 246 2.95 -37.42 34.68
C SER A 246 1.91 -38.49 34.35
N LEU A 247 0.76 -38.50 35.04
CA LEU A 247 -0.35 -39.40 34.72
C LEU A 247 -1.00 -39.04 33.38
N LEU A 248 -1.24 -37.75 33.12
CA LEU A 248 -1.86 -37.30 31.88
C LEU A 248 -1.01 -37.64 30.65
N ARG A 249 0.33 -37.48 30.73
CA ARG A 249 1.24 -37.87 29.63
C ARG A 249 1.15 -39.35 29.27
N LYS A 250 0.82 -40.24 30.22
CA LYS A 250 0.65 -41.68 29.93
C LYS A 250 -0.61 -42.00 29.14
N GLU A 251 -1.60 -41.11 29.14
CA GLU A 251 -2.82 -41.25 28.36
C GLU A 251 -2.71 -40.62 26.96
N LEU A 252 -1.62 -39.90 26.68
CA LEU A 252 -1.33 -39.25 25.41
C LEU A 252 -0.44 -40.12 24.50
N PRO A 253 -0.48 -39.92 23.17
CA PRO A 253 0.51 -40.49 22.26
C PRO A 253 1.93 -39.92 22.53
N ASN A 254 2.97 -40.53 21.96
CA ASN A 254 4.37 -40.14 22.22
C ASN A 254 4.79 -38.77 21.62
N TRP A 255 4.05 -38.25 20.64
CA TRP A 255 4.31 -36.95 19.99
C TRP A 255 3.00 -36.24 19.64
N PRO A 256 2.23 -35.76 20.65
CA PRO A 256 0.95 -35.10 20.43
C PRO A 256 1.07 -33.82 19.59
N LEU A 257 2.20 -33.11 19.63
CA LEU A 257 2.42 -31.91 18.83
C LEU A 257 3.27 -32.20 17.58
N ASN A 258 2.90 -31.55 16.48
CA ASN A 258 3.77 -31.40 15.31
C ASN A 258 4.88 -30.35 15.58
N SER A 259 5.98 -30.42 14.82
CA SER A 259 7.15 -29.55 15.01
C SER A 259 6.87 -28.06 14.74
N LEU A 260 5.95 -27.72 13.83
CA LEU A 260 5.55 -26.32 13.60
C LEU A 260 4.80 -25.74 14.79
N ALA A 261 3.90 -26.52 15.38
CA ALA A 261 3.17 -26.14 16.58
C ALA A 261 4.10 -25.94 17.78
N GLU A 262 5.07 -26.84 17.96
CA GLU A 262 6.11 -26.71 18.98
C GLU A 262 6.92 -25.42 18.78
N ALA A 263 7.46 -25.21 17.57
CA ALA A 263 8.25 -24.01 17.25
C ALA A 263 7.45 -22.71 17.43
N PHE A 264 6.18 -22.71 17.02
CA PHE A 264 5.27 -21.60 17.24
C PHE A 264 5.06 -21.31 18.72
N ALA A 265 4.80 -22.33 19.55
CA ALA A 265 4.62 -22.13 20.99
C ALA A 265 5.90 -21.68 21.70
N LYS A 266 7.08 -22.19 21.32
CA LYS A 266 8.37 -21.68 21.82
C LYS A 266 8.48 -20.18 21.58
N ARG A 267 8.12 -19.74 20.36
CA ARG A 267 8.13 -18.31 20.03
C ARG A 267 7.09 -17.52 20.83
N VAL A 268 5.85 -18.00 20.97
CA VAL A 268 4.82 -17.37 21.82
C VAL A 268 5.31 -17.16 23.26
N PHE A 269 6.02 -18.13 23.83
CA PHE A 269 6.49 -18.03 25.23
C PHE A 269 7.75 -17.19 25.42
N THR A 270 8.45 -16.81 24.35
CA THR A 270 9.73 -16.07 24.42
C THR A 270 9.68 -14.67 23.80
N ASP A 271 8.70 -14.40 22.95
CA ASP A 271 8.59 -13.13 22.23
C ASP A 271 8.03 -12.02 23.15
N SER A 272 8.80 -10.95 23.30
CA SER A 272 8.44 -9.80 24.14
C SER A 272 7.24 -8.99 23.62
N GLU A 273 6.85 -9.15 22.36
CA GLU A 273 5.73 -8.40 21.76
C GLU A 273 4.36 -9.06 22.00
N ILE A 274 4.35 -10.31 22.48
CA ILE A 274 3.11 -11.08 22.72
C ILE A 274 2.12 -10.38 23.67
N PRO A 275 2.55 -9.83 24.82
CA PRO A 275 1.65 -9.10 25.71
C PRO A 275 0.93 -7.93 25.02
N GLU A 276 1.65 -7.18 24.18
CA GLU A 276 1.07 -6.04 23.44
C GLU A 276 0.16 -6.52 22.30
N PHE A 277 0.49 -7.61 21.61
CA PHE A 277 -0.41 -8.25 20.65
C PHE A 277 -1.75 -8.67 21.30
N ILE A 278 -1.71 -9.30 22.48
CA ILE A 278 -2.91 -9.66 23.24
C ILE A 278 -3.68 -8.41 23.68
N ASN A 279 -3.00 -7.39 24.21
CA ASN A 279 -3.63 -6.15 24.68
C ASN A 279 -4.39 -5.43 23.56
N ARG A 280 -3.76 -5.26 22.37
CA ARG A 280 -4.43 -4.70 21.18
C ARG A 280 -5.65 -5.51 20.78
N THR A 281 -5.55 -6.84 20.84
CA THR A 281 -6.68 -7.73 20.57
C THR A 281 -7.82 -7.50 21.54
N LYS A 282 -7.56 -7.46 22.85
CA LYS A 282 -8.56 -7.20 23.90
C LYS A 282 -9.28 -5.87 23.66
N GLN A 283 -8.53 -4.80 23.39
CA GLN A 283 -9.08 -3.47 23.12
C GLN A 283 -9.98 -3.48 21.88
N PHE A 284 -9.50 -4.09 20.78
CA PHE A 284 -10.28 -4.21 19.55
C PHE A 284 -11.57 -5.00 19.78
N THR A 285 -11.49 -6.19 20.38
CA THR A 285 -12.67 -7.04 20.60
C THR A 285 -13.68 -6.40 21.56
N ALA A 286 -13.22 -5.67 22.59
CA ALA A 286 -14.12 -4.96 23.49
C ALA A 286 -14.86 -3.83 22.76
N LYS A 287 -14.14 -3.02 21.97
CA LYS A 287 -14.71 -1.93 21.18
C LYS A 287 -15.74 -2.45 20.18
N GLU A 288 -15.39 -3.45 19.37
CA GLU A 288 -16.28 -4.00 18.35
C GLU A 288 -17.48 -4.74 18.94
N ARG A 289 -17.29 -5.47 20.06
CA ARG A 289 -18.41 -6.12 20.76
C ARG A 289 -19.43 -5.09 21.23
N THR A 290 -18.98 -4.03 21.90
CA THR A 290 -19.88 -2.95 22.37
C THR A 290 -20.64 -2.35 21.20
N ARG A 291 -19.95 -2.01 20.10
CA ARG A 291 -20.56 -1.45 18.90
C ARG A 291 -21.64 -2.35 18.30
N LEU A 292 -21.34 -3.63 18.09
CA LEU A 292 -22.29 -4.57 17.49
C LEU A 292 -23.51 -4.78 18.40
N VAL A 293 -23.28 -4.92 19.71
CA VAL A 293 -24.36 -5.08 20.69
C VAL A 293 -25.27 -3.85 20.70
N GLU A 294 -24.71 -2.64 20.72
CA GLU A 294 -25.48 -1.40 20.67
C GLU A 294 -26.36 -1.34 19.42
N CYS A 295 -25.82 -1.63 18.24
CA CYS A 295 -26.59 -1.58 17.00
C CYS A 295 -27.66 -2.67 16.88
N LEU A 296 -27.44 -3.86 17.46
CA LEU A 296 -28.34 -5.01 17.30
C LEU A 296 -29.38 -5.14 18.42
N SER A 297 -29.14 -4.57 19.59
CA SER A 297 -29.95 -4.75 20.82
C SER A 297 -31.43 -4.41 20.68
N SER A 298 -31.81 -3.53 19.76
CA SER A 298 -33.22 -3.15 19.52
C SER A 298 -34.00 -4.20 18.70
N ARG A 299 -33.32 -5.11 18.02
CA ARG A 299 -33.90 -6.08 17.07
C ARG A 299 -33.56 -7.54 17.37
N TYR A 300 -32.52 -7.75 18.18
CA TYR A 300 -32.02 -9.06 18.55
C TYR A 300 -31.96 -9.17 20.07
N GLU A 301 -32.30 -10.35 20.57
CA GLU A 301 -31.95 -10.74 21.93
C GLU A 301 -30.50 -11.21 21.94
N LEU A 302 -29.68 -10.61 22.80
CA LEU A 302 -28.24 -10.82 22.87
C LEU A 302 -27.84 -11.26 24.28
N CYS A 303 -26.99 -12.29 24.39
CA CYS A 303 -26.42 -12.66 25.68
C CYS A 303 -25.15 -11.83 25.98
N PRO A 304 -25.00 -11.31 27.22
CA PRO A 304 -23.75 -10.68 27.64
C PRO A 304 -22.56 -11.62 27.47
N SER A 305 -21.47 -11.10 26.91
CA SER A 305 -20.23 -11.85 26.71
C SER A 305 -19.02 -11.02 27.05
N THR A 306 -18.00 -11.69 27.59
CA THR A 306 -16.68 -11.12 27.88
C THR A 306 -15.63 -11.49 26.83
N GLY A 307 -15.90 -12.47 25.96
CA GLY A 307 -14.99 -12.96 24.92
C GLY A 307 -15.20 -12.33 23.53
N ASN A 308 -14.61 -12.93 22.49
CA ASN A 308 -14.70 -12.45 21.10
C ASN A 308 -15.91 -12.99 20.32
N PHE A 309 -16.99 -13.35 20.99
CA PHE A 309 -18.22 -13.88 20.39
C PHE A 309 -19.39 -13.65 21.33
N PHE A 310 -20.62 -13.71 20.84
CA PHE A 310 -21.83 -13.68 21.67
C PHE A 310 -22.97 -14.46 21.02
N LEU A 311 -23.98 -14.81 21.82
CA LEU A 311 -25.22 -15.41 21.33
C LEU A 311 -26.19 -14.33 20.88
N LEU A 312 -26.90 -14.61 19.79
CA LEU A 312 -27.97 -13.78 19.28
C LEU A 312 -29.15 -14.63 18.76
N ARG A 313 -30.35 -14.07 18.89
CA ARG A 313 -31.55 -14.51 18.16
C ARG A 313 -32.45 -13.33 17.80
N PRO A 314 -33.31 -13.43 16.78
CA PRO A 314 -34.31 -12.39 16.51
C PRO A 314 -35.19 -12.15 17.74
N LEU A 315 -35.47 -10.89 18.06
CA LEU A 315 -36.25 -10.52 19.24
C LEU A 315 -37.66 -11.09 19.16
N GLY A 316 -38.07 -11.90 20.15
CA GLY A 316 -39.36 -12.60 20.15
C GLY A 316 -39.50 -13.71 19.09
N GLY A 317 -38.41 -14.04 18.38
CA GLY A 317 -38.39 -15.05 17.33
C GLY A 317 -38.38 -16.48 17.88
N ASN A 318 -38.98 -17.40 17.12
CA ASN A 318 -38.99 -18.84 17.39
C ASN A 318 -37.87 -19.57 16.61
N ASP A 319 -37.87 -20.90 16.68
CA ASP A 319 -36.87 -21.74 16.01
C ASP A 319 -36.79 -21.56 14.48
N LYS A 320 -37.93 -21.29 13.82
CA LYS A 320 -37.96 -21.02 12.38
C LYS A 320 -37.27 -19.70 12.06
N ASP A 321 -37.44 -18.69 12.92
CA ASP A 321 -36.82 -17.37 12.75
C ASP A 321 -35.29 -17.46 12.90
N GLY A 322 -34.80 -18.26 13.86
CA GLY A 322 -33.36 -18.52 14.01
C GLY A 322 -32.75 -19.23 12.80
N LYS A 323 -33.44 -20.24 12.25
CA LYS A 323 -33.01 -20.89 11.00
C LYS A 323 -33.04 -19.92 9.81
N ALA A 324 -34.10 -19.12 9.69
CA ALA A 324 -34.25 -18.14 8.61
C ALA A 324 -33.13 -17.10 8.64
N LEU A 325 -32.76 -16.61 9.83
CA LEU A 325 -31.61 -15.72 10.02
C LEU A 325 -30.33 -16.35 9.48
N ARG A 326 -30.02 -17.59 9.87
CA ARG A 326 -28.80 -18.29 9.42
C ARG A 326 -28.78 -18.50 7.91
N ASP A 327 -29.89 -18.92 7.31
CA ASP A 327 -30.00 -19.11 5.86
C ASP A 327 -29.87 -17.78 5.11
N TYR A 328 -30.45 -16.69 5.65
CA TYR A 328 -30.32 -15.35 5.07
C TYR A 328 -28.89 -14.80 5.13
N CYS A 329 -28.22 -14.93 6.27
CA CYS A 329 -26.81 -14.55 6.36
C CYS A 329 -25.96 -15.35 5.37
N LEU A 330 -26.24 -16.66 5.24
CA LEU A 330 -25.47 -17.54 4.39
C LEU A 330 -25.68 -17.27 2.89
N SER A 331 -26.89 -16.86 2.47
CA SER A 331 -27.15 -16.40 1.10
C SER A 331 -26.40 -15.08 0.77
N HIS A 332 -25.97 -14.35 1.79
CA HIS A 332 -25.13 -13.16 1.67
C HIS A 332 -23.64 -13.42 1.92
N GLY A 333 -23.24 -14.70 2.02
CA GLY A 333 -21.83 -15.10 2.20
C GLY A 333 -21.32 -15.02 3.64
N ILE A 334 -22.22 -15.09 4.62
CA ILE A 334 -21.90 -14.97 6.04
C ILE A 334 -22.40 -16.20 6.81
N ALA A 335 -21.50 -16.94 7.46
CA ALA A 335 -21.88 -18.07 8.29
C ALA A 335 -22.03 -17.68 9.77
N LEU A 336 -23.16 -18.02 10.39
CA LEU A 336 -23.36 -17.99 11.83
C LEU A 336 -23.36 -19.43 12.38
N ARG A 337 -22.98 -19.61 13.65
CA ARG A 337 -23.00 -20.94 14.28
C ARG A 337 -24.41 -21.27 14.77
N ASP A 338 -24.96 -22.40 14.33
CA ASP A 338 -26.20 -22.97 14.86
C ASP A 338 -26.01 -23.46 16.31
N CYS A 339 -26.84 -22.98 17.24
CA CYS A 339 -26.78 -23.39 18.64
C CYS A 339 -27.87 -24.39 19.05
N GLY A 340 -28.66 -24.93 18.11
CA GLY A 340 -29.72 -25.88 18.42
C GLY A 340 -29.25 -27.24 18.97
N ASN A 341 -27.96 -27.55 18.86
CA ASN A 341 -27.36 -28.76 19.41
C ASN A 341 -26.65 -28.55 20.76
N PHE A 342 -26.70 -27.36 21.34
CA PHE A 342 -26.16 -27.10 22.67
C PHE A 342 -27.25 -27.39 23.72
N PRO A 343 -27.02 -28.32 24.67
CA PRO A 343 -27.97 -28.59 25.74
C PRO A 343 -28.33 -27.31 26.52
N GLY A 344 -29.61 -26.99 26.63
CA GLY A 344 -30.11 -25.77 27.27
C GLY A 344 -30.31 -24.58 26.33
N LEU A 345 -29.92 -24.70 25.06
CA LEU A 345 -30.27 -23.76 23.99
C LEU A 345 -31.24 -24.42 23.00
N GLY A 346 -31.78 -23.61 22.09
CA GLY A 346 -32.70 -24.05 21.04
C GLY A 346 -32.29 -23.54 19.65
N PRO A 347 -32.88 -24.09 18.57
CA PRO A 347 -32.57 -23.71 17.19
C PRO A 347 -32.75 -22.21 16.87
N SER A 348 -33.54 -21.49 17.68
CA SER A 348 -33.67 -20.03 17.63
C SER A 348 -32.34 -19.30 17.80
N TRP A 349 -31.40 -19.87 18.57
CA TRP A 349 -30.13 -19.24 18.91
C TRP A 349 -29.05 -19.48 17.87
N SER A 350 -28.25 -18.44 17.64
CA SER A 350 -27.00 -18.53 16.90
C SER A 350 -25.86 -17.95 17.73
N ARG A 351 -24.63 -18.38 17.49
CA ARG A 351 -23.41 -17.71 17.99
C ARG A 351 -22.72 -16.99 16.86
N LEU A 352 -22.27 -15.77 17.13
CA LEU A 352 -21.52 -14.91 16.21
C LEU A 352 -20.13 -14.65 16.80
N GLY A 353 -19.08 -15.06 16.08
CA GLY A 353 -17.70 -14.68 16.36
C GLY A 353 -17.36 -13.34 15.72
N LEU A 354 -16.75 -12.43 16.48
CA LEU A 354 -16.31 -11.11 16.00
C LEU A 354 -15.25 -11.27 14.90
N GLN A 355 -15.35 -10.43 13.88
CA GLN A 355 -14.42 -10.36 12.75
C GLN A 355 -13.62 -9.05 12.78
N ASN A 356 -12.82 -8.79 11.74
CA ASN A 356 -12.22 -7.48 11.54
C ASN A 356 -13.30 -6.40 11.30
N ALA A 357 -12.91 -5.12 11.27
CA ALA A 357 -13.85 -4.00 11.20
C ALA A 357 -14.73 -4.04 9.93
N ASP A 358 -14.13 -4.28 8.77
CA ASP A 358 -14.81 -4.31 7.47
C ASP A 358 -15.84 -5.45 7.42
N ASP A 359 -15.45 -6.64 7.87
CA ASP A 359 -16.31 -7.82 7.90
C ASP A 359 -17.43 -7.66 8.93
N ASN A 360 -17.16 -7.01 10.07
CA ASN A 360 -18.17 -6.65 11.07
C ASN A 360 -19.21 -5.66 10.52
N ASP A 361 -18.78 -4.69 9.69
CA ASP A 361 -19.71 -3.76 9.05
C ASP A 361 -20.61 -4.47 8.02
N ARG A 362 -20.05 -5.42 7.28
CA ARG A 362 -20.81 -6.25 6.34
C ARG A 362 -21.79 -7.17 7.07
N LEU A 363 -21.36 -7.79 8.17
CA LEU A 363 -22.20 -8.54 9.11
C LEU A 363 -23.36 -7.69 9.63
N LEU A 364 -23.06 -6.51 10.17
CA LEU A 364 -24.05 -5.62 10.75
C LEU A 364 -25.10 -5.21 9.72
N LYS A 365 -24.67 -4.87 8.50
CA LYS A 365 -25.57 -4.55 7.40
C LYS A 365 -26.54 -5.68 7.10
N VAL A 366 -26.05 -6.92 6.96
CA VAL A 366 -26.89 -8.09 6.64
C VAL A 366 -27.85 -8.43 7.77
N LEU A 367 -27.41 -8.33 9.03
CA LEU A 367 -28.27 -8.58 10.20
C LEU A 367 -29.39 -7.53 10.28
N LEU A 368 -29.08 -6.25 10.15
CA LEU A 368 -30.10 -5.20 10.21
C LEU A 368 -31.08 -5.25 9.03
N ASP A 369 -30.60 -5.63 7.86
CA ASP A 369 -31.43 -5.84 6.67
C ASP A 369 -32.42 -7.00 6.88
N PHE A 370 -31.97 -8.13 7.45
CA PHE A 370 -32.87 -9.22 7.86
C PHE A 370 -33.94 -8.75 8.86
N ALA A 371 -33.58 -7.86 9.78
CA ALA A 371 -34.50 -7.26 10.74
C ALA A 371 -35.43 -6.18 10.14
N GLY A 372 -35.37 -5.92 8.83
CA GLY A 372 -36.24 -4.97 8.13
C GLY A 372 -35.87 -3.50 8.36
N VAL A 373 -34.64 -3.21 8.79
CA VAL A 373 -34.18 -1.82 9.01
C VAL A 373 -33.74 -1.20 7.68
N SER A 374 -34.51 -0.22 7.20
CA SER A 374 -34.11 0.57 6.04
C SER A 374 -32.95 1.53 6.36
N LYS A 375 -32.11 1.84 5.36
CA LYS A 375 -30.88 2.66 5.46
C LYS A 375 -30.94 3.99 6.28
N PRO A 376 -32.07 4.71 6.48
CA PRO A 376 -32.04 6.03 7.14
C PRO A 376 -31.82 6.03 8.67
N GLU A 377 -32.11 4.95 9.39
CA GLU A 377 -31.99 4.90 10.88
C GLU A 377 -30.63 4.43 11.37
N LEU A 378 -29.75 4.07 10.45
CA LEU A 378 -28.40 3.62 10.71
C LEU A 378 -27.50 4.82 11.05
N HIS A 379 -27.45 5.19 12.33
CA HIS A 379 -26.33 5.96 12.89
C HIS A 379 -25.04 5.11 12.88
N ILE A 380 -24.63 4.67 11.69
CA ILE A 380 -23.28 4.16 11.45
C ILE A 380 -22.39 5.40 11.60
N HIS A 381 -21.59 5.45 12.67
CA HIS A 381 -20.66 6.56 12.91
C HIS A 381 -19.63 6.75 11.78
N HIS A 382 -19.56 5.82 10.84
CA HIS A 382 -19.05 6.05 9.50
C HIS A 382 -20.23 6.16 8.53
N ARG A 383 -20.67 7.39 8.22
CA ARG A 383 -21.29 7.64 6.90
C ARG A 383 -20.29 7.06 5.90
N VAL A 384 -20.62 5.93 5.27
CA VAL A 384 -19.91 5.44 4.09
C VAL A 384 -20.16 6.51 3.04
N LYS A 385 -19.32 7.56 3.04
CA LYS A 385 -19.16 8.43 1.89
C LYS A 385 -18.89 7.46 0.75
N ARG A 386 -19.67 7.56 -0.33
CA ARG A 386 -19.43 6.81 -1.54
C ARG A 386 -18.02 7.21 -2.00
N ARG A 387 -17.04 6.42 -1.61
CA ARG A 387 -15.63 6.65 -1.91
C ARG A 387 -15.42 6.11 -3.31
N ALA A 388 -14.68 6.84 -4.14
CA ALA A 388 -14.24 6.32 -5.42
C ALA A 388 -13.63 4.92 -5.25
N ARG A 389 -13.84 4.07 -6.26
CA ARG A 389 -13.06 2.83 -6.37
C ARG A 389 -11.60 3.20 -6.53
N ALA A 390 -10.69 2.38 -6.02
CA ALA A 390 -9.27 2.69 -6.04
C ALA A 390 -8.46 1.50 -6.57
N LEU A 391 -7.59 1.78 -7.53
CA LEU A 391 -6.59 0.83 -8.04
C LEU A 391 -5.22 1.45 -7.81
N MET A 392 -4.25 0.68 -7.32
CA MET A 392 -2.90 1.18 -7.08
C MET A 392 -1.85 0.37 -7.81
N ILE A 393 -0.97 1.06 -8.54
CA ILE A 393 0.22 0.47 -9.15
C ILE A 393 1.43 0.72 -8.26
N GLN A 394 2.01 -0.33 -7.72
CA GLN A 394 3.27 -0.30 -6.97
C GLN A 394 4.37 -1.02 -7.76
N GLY A 395 5.63 -0.87 -7.35
CA GLY A 395 6.75 -1.43 -8.09
C GLY A 395 7.78 -2.06 -7.17
N CYS A 396 8.40 -3.16 -7.60
CA CYS A 396 9.45 -3.82 -6.83
C CYS A 396 10.70 -2.94 -6.64
N SER A 397 10.87 -1.90 -7.45
CA SER A 397 11.93 -0.90 -7.34
C SER A 397 11.54 0.42 -8.04
N SER A 398 12.42 1.41 -7.97
CA SER A 398 12.33 2.62 -8.80
C SER A 398 12.56 2.31 -10.28
N SER A 399 11.88 3.04 -11.16
CA SER A 399 11.99 2.93 -12.63
C SER A 399 11.58 1.57 -13.24
N VAL A 400 10.72 0.81 -12.57
CA VAL A 400 10.07 -0.40 -13.13
C VAL A 400 8.95 -0.09 -14.14
N GLY A 401 8.67 1.19 -14.39
CA GLY A 401 7.61 1.65 -15.31
C GLY A 401 6.24 1.90 -14.66
N LYS A 402 6.16 2.20 -13.36
CA LYS A 402 4.90 2.52 -12.65
C LYS A 402 4.13 3.66 -13.34
N SER A 403 4.79 4.81 -13.57
CA SER A 403 4.14 6.00 -14.12
C SER A 403 3.61 5.79 -15.53
N VAL A 404 4.34 5.00 -16.34
CA VAL A 404 3.91 4.56 -17.67
C VAL A 404 2.64 3.71 -17.56
N LEU A 405 2.63 2.67 -16.72
CA LEU A 405 1.45 1.82 -16.56
C LEU A 405 0.24 2.60 -16.03
N VAL A 406 0.43 3.49 -15.06
CA VAL A 406 -0.65 4.37 -14.58
C VAL A 406 -1.20 5.24 -15.71
N THR A 407 -0.32 5.82 -16.54
CA THR A 407 -0.72 6.61 -17.72
C THR A 407 -1.56 5.77 -18.69
N ALA A 408 -1.13 4.54 -18.99
CA ALA A 408 -1.86 3.63 -19.87
C ALA A 408 -3.25 3.31 -19.32
N LEU A 409 -3.30 2.91 -18.04
CA LEU A 409 -4.55 2.56 -17.37
C LEU A 409 -5.51 3.74 -17.30
N CYS A 410 -5.03 4.95 -17.03
CA CYS A 410 -5.85 6.17 -17.07
C CYS A 410 -6.52 6.35 -18.45
N ARG A 411 -5.77 6.19 -19.54
CA ARG A 411 -6.33 6.27 -20.90
C ARG A 411 -7.30 5.13 -21.20
N ILE A 412 -6.99 3.90 -20.81
CA ILE A 412 -7.86 2.73 -21.00
C ILE A 412 -9.21 2.93 -20.28
N MET A 413 -9.20 3.34 -19.01
CA MET A 413 -10.42 3.56 -18.22
C MET A 413 -11.27 4.67 -18.84
N ARG A 414 -10.65 5.79 -19.25
CA ARG A 414 -11.34 6.86 -19.99
C ARG A 414 -11.96 6.35 -21.29
N ASN A 415 -11.21 5.57 -22.08
CA ASN A 415 -11.70 5.02 -23.35
C ASN A 415 -12.90 4.06 -23.15
N ARG A 416 -12.98 3.43 -21.98
CA ARG A 416 -14.11 2.59 -21.56
C ARG A 416 -15.26 3.38 -20.91
N GLY A 417 -15.19 4.71 -20.91
CA GLY A 417 -16.25 5.60 -20.39
C GLY A 417 -16.29 5.72 -18.88
N ILE A 418 -15.24 5.31 -18.16
CA ILE A 418 -15.14 5.43 -16.70
C ILE A 418 -14.56 6.80 -16.35
N ASP A 419 -15.19 7.49 -15.41
CA ASP A 419 -14.67 8.74 -14.87
C ASP A 419 -13.50 8.45 -13.90
N VAL A 420 -12.30 8.83 -14.33
CA VAL A 420 -11.04 8.42 -13.70
C VAL A 420 -10.11 9.62 -13.46
N ALA A 421 -9.46 9.65 -12.29
CA ALA A 421 -8.39 10.60 -12.00
C ALA A 421 -7.13 9.89 -11.48
N PRO A 422 -5.92 10.40 -11.81
CA PRO A 422 -4.68 9.86 -11.28
C PRO A 422 -4.36 10.48 -9.92
N TYR A 423 -3.61 9.74 -9.10
CA TYR A 423 -3.16 10.25 -7.81
C TYR A 423 -1.80 9.66 -7.41
N LYS A 424 -0.87 10.52 -7.01
CA LYS A 424 0.41 10.10 -6.41
C LYS A 424 0.66 10.94 -5.15
N ALA A 425 0.47 10.31 -3.99
CA ALA A 425 0.57 10.97 -2.68
C ALA A 425 1.87 11.79 -2.53
N GLN A 426 2.97 11.23 -3.03
CA GLN A 426 4.26 11.88 -3.08
C GLN A 426 5.01 11.50 -4.36
N ASN A 427 5.52 12.50 -5.07
CA ASN A 427 6.49 12.31 -6.15
C ASN A 427 7.84 12.88 -5.67
N MET A 428 8.94 12.24 -6.05
CA MET A 428 10.28 12.81 -5.94
C MET A 428 10.89 12.94 -7.34
N SER A 429 10.78 14.13 -7.94
CA SER A 429 11.28 14.37 -9.30
C SER A 429 11.66 15.83 -9.50
N ASN A 430 12.66 16.05 -10.35
CA ASN A 430 13.06 17.39 -10.78
C ASN A 430 12.18 17.93 -11.92
N ASN A 431 11.59 17.03 -12.72
CA ASN A 431 10.77 17.38 -13.87
C ASN A 431 9.35 17.71 -13.42
N SER A 432 8.94 18.96 -13.58
CA SER A 432 7.61 19.43 -13.23
C SER A 432 6.89 20.10 -14.40
N ALA A 433 5.57 20.13 -14.34
CA ALA A 433 4.69 20.94 -15.16
C ALA A 433 3.98 22.00 -14.28
N VAL A 434 3.29 22.93 -14.95
CA VAL A 434 2.50 23.97 -14.31
C VAL A 434 1.02 23.69 -14.58
N THR A 435 0.20 23.72 -13.52
CA THR A 435 -1.26 23.58 -13.64
C THR A 435 -1.89 24.87 -14.19
N PRO A 436 -3.12 24.83 -14.73
CA PRO A 436 -3.79 26.04 -15.22
C PRO A 436 -3.91 27.16 -14.18
N ASP A 437 -3.99 26.79 -12.90
CA ASP A 437 -4.07 27.73 -11.76
C ASP A 437 -2.69 28.19 -11.24
N GLY A 438 -1.60 27.88 -11.97
CA GLY A 438 -0.24 28.30 -11.62
C GLY A 438 0.43 27.48 -10.51
N GLY A 439 -0.07 26.27 -10.22
CA GLY A 439 0.55 25.34 -9.28
C GLY A 439 1.59 24.45 -9.92
N GLU A 440 2.56 23.98 -9.14
CA GLU A 440 3.64 23.09 -9.62
C GLU A 440 3.32 21.61 -9.35
N ILE A 441 3.43 20.76 -10.37
CA ILE A 441 3.09 19.33 -10.33
C ILE A 441 4.18 18.49 -11.01
N GLY A 442 4.40 17.24 -10.59
CA GLY A 442 5.29 16.31 -11.31
C GLY A 442 4.88 16.13 -12.79
N ARG A 443 5.86 16.10 -13.70
CA ARG A 443 5.59 15.97 -15.15
C ARG A 443 4.82 14.69 -15.48
N ALA A 444 5.16 13.57 -14.82
CA ALA A 444 4.46 12.30 -14.97
C ALA A 444 2.96 12.42 -14.61
N GLN A 445 2.62 13.11 -13.52
CA GLN A 445 1.22 13.29 -13.11
C GLN A 445 0.46 14.22 -14.05
N ALA A 446 1.12 15.22 -14.64
CA ALA A 446 0.50 16.04 -15.69
C ALA A 446 0.16 15.21 -16.95
N VAL A 447 1.04 14.28 -17.36
CA VAL A 447 0.78 13.34 -18.45
C VAL A 447 -0.35 12.37 -18.10
N GLN A 448 -0.41 11.89 -16.85
CA GLN A 448 -1.50 11.04 -16.37
C GLN A 448 -2.84 11.79 -16.37
N ALA A 449 -2.86 13.07 -15.99
CA ALA A 449 -4.06 13.90 -16.07
C ALA A 449 -4.58 13.99 -17.52
N GLN A 450 -3.68 14.20 -18.47
CA GLN A 450 -4.00 14.20 -19.90
C GLN A 450 -4.48 12.82 -20.39
N ALA A 451 -3.94 11.73 -19.84
CA ALA A 451 -4.43 10.38 -20.11
C ALA A 451 -5.85 10.16 -19.56
N CYS A 452 -6.26 10.85 -18.50
CA CYS A 452 -7.67 10.89 -18.08
C CYS A 452 -8.53 11.86 -18.92
N GLY A 453 -7.92 12.74 -19.72
CA GLY A 453 -8.62 13.83 -20.39
C GLY A 453 -8.93 15.01 -19.47
N LEU A 454 -8.23 15.11 -18.36
CA LEU A 454 -8.34 16.16 -17.36
C LEU A 454 -7.21 17.18 -17.53
N LEU A 455 -7.43 18.38 -16.99
CA LEU A 455 -6.34 19.34 -16.82
C LEU A 455 -5.48 18.93 -15.62
N PRO A 456 -4.16 19.20 -15.63
CA PRO A 456 -3.31 18.95 -14.47
C PRO A 456 -3.80 19.70 -13.22
N ASP A 457 -3.97 18.98 -12.11
CA ASP A 457 -4.44 19.52 -10.82
C ASP A 457 -3.46 19.13 -9.71
N VAL A 458 -3.08 20.09 -8.86
CA VAL A 458 -2.12 19.89 -7.76
C VAL A 458 -2.56 18.79 -6.79
N ARG A 459 -3.87 18.51 -6.68
CA ARG A 459 -4.41 17.42 -5.86
C ARG A 459 -3.97 16.03 -6.34
N MET A 460 -3.63 15.89 -7.62
CA MET A 460 -3.12 14.64 -8.21
C MET A 460 -1.68 14.35 -7.75
N ASN A 461 -0.95 15.36 -7.26
CA ASN A 461 0.38 15.22 -6.67
C ASN A 461 0.58 16.25 -5.53
N PRO A 462 -0.01 16.01 -4.36
CA PRO A 462 -0.05 17.01 -3.29
C PRO A 462 1.32 17.26 -2.65
N VAL A 463 2.23 16.27 -2.67
CA VAL A 463 3.61 16.41 -2.19
C VAL A 463 4.58 16.13 -3.33
N LEU A 464 5.32 17.15 -3.76
CA LEU A 464 6.40 17.01 -4.74
C LEU A 464 7.72 17.38 -4.08
N ILE A 465 8.66 16.42 -4.08
CA ILE A 465 10.00 16.56 -3.53
C ILE A 465 10.96 16.83 -4.68
N LYS A 466 11.68 17.95 -4.61
CA LYS A 466 12.71 18.32 -5.56
C LYS A 466 14.08 18.23 -4.90
N PRO A 467 14.88 17.18 -5.18
CA PRO A 467 16.23 17.08 -4.64
C PRO A 467 17.12 18.28 -5.02
N GLU A 468 17.89 18.76 -4.03
CA GLU A 468 18.85 19.87 -4.12
C GLU A 468 20.18 19.43 -3.45
N GLY A 469 21.14 18.94 -4.24
CA GLY A 469 22.37 18.34 -3.72
C GLY A 469 22.12 17.01 -3.00
N ASP A 470 23.06 16.57 -2.14
CA ASP A 470 23.04 15.22 -1.56
C ASP A 470 22.17 15.07 -0.29
N THR A 471 21.84 16.16 0.41
CA THR A 471 21.23 16.10 1.76
C THR A 471 19.99 16.97 1.96
N CYS A 472 19.65 17.79 0.97
CA CYS A 472 18.53 18.73 1.03
C CYS A 472 17.55 18.50 -0.10
N SER A 473 16.28 18.82 0.14
CA SER A 473 15.25 18.84 -0.88
C SER A 473 14.30 19.99 -0.66
N GLN A 474 13.84 20.60 -1.75
CA GLN A 474 12.72 21.53 -1.72
C GLN A 474 11.42 20.74 -1.75
N ILE A 475 10.52 21.09 -0.85
CA ILE A 475 9.18 20.50 -0.78
C ILE A 475 8.20 21.49 -1.41
N ILE A 476 7.47 21.01 -2.41
CA ILE A 476 6.31 21.68 -3.01
C ILE A 476 5.07 20.99 -2.45
N LEU A 477 4.23 21.75 -1.75
CA LEU A 477 3.02 21.26 -1.08
C LEU A 477 1.80 21.91 -1.75
N ASN A 478 0.92 21.09 -2.33
CA ASN A 478 -0.26 21.53 -3.09
C ASN A 478 0.09 22.60 -4.15
N GLY A 479 1.16 22.35 -4.89
CA GLY A 479 1.64 23.22 -5.97
C GLY A 479 2.37 24.49 -5.56
N LYS A 480 2.62 24.70 -4.27
CA LYS A 480 3.34 25.89 -3.77
C LYS A 480 4.60 25.48 -3.02
N ALA A 481 5.66 26.29 -3.14
CA ALA A 481 6.88 26.07 -2.38
C ALA A 481 6.60 26.16 -0.88
N TRP A 482 6.85 25.08 -0.15
CA TRP A 482 6.67 25.01 1.31
C TRP A 482 7.97 25.31 2.06
N GLY A 483 9.10 24.83 1.53
CA GLY A 483 10.42 25.15 2.06
C GLY A 483 11.48 24.11 1.70
N ARG A 484 12.71 24.37 2.11
CA ARG A 484 13.81 23.41 2.06
C ARG A 484 13.82 22.57 3.34
N ARG A 485 14.06 21.28 3.22
CA ARG A 485 14.18 20.33 4.33
C ARG A 485 15.42 19.48 4.16
N SER A 486 16.12 19.24 5.28
CA SER A 486 17.05 18.11 5.33
C SER A 486 16.25 16.80 5.36
N ALA A 487 16.89 15.68 5.05
CA ALA A 487 16.25 14.37 5.19
C ALA A 487 15.65 14.16 6.59
N ARG A 488 16.32 14.62 7.66
CA ARG A 488 15.83 14.48 9.04
C ARG A 488 14.59 15.32 9.31
N ASP A 489 14.59 16.58 8.89
CA ASP A 489 13.45 17.48 9.11
C ASP A 489 12.22 16.99 8.35
N TYR A 490 12.42 16.43 7.16
CA TYR A 490 11.36 15.78 6.38
C TYR A 490 10.65 14.66 7.16
N TYR A 491 11.38 13.84 7.91
CA TYR A 491 10.78 12.78 8.75
C TYR A 491 9.92 13.35 9.88
N ALA A 492 10.29 14.49 10.46
CA ALA A 492 9.51 15.16 11.50
C ALA A 492 8.17 15.70 10.98
N ASP A 493 8.15 16.12 9.71
CA ASP A 493 6.99 16.74 9.06
C ASP A 493 5.99 15.73 8.48
N LYS A 494 6.30 14.42 8.49
CA LYS A 494 5.50 13.35 7.87
C LYS A 494 4.01 13.40 8.26
N ALA A 495 3.70 13.62 9.54
CA ALA A 495 2.33 13.64 10.01
C ALA A 495 1.49 14.78 9.38
N GLU A 496 2.12 15.91 9.06
CA GLU A 496 1.48 17.02 8.36
C GLU A 496 1.31 16.71 6.87
N LEU A 497 2.36 16.19 6.22
CA LEU A 497 2.32 15.79 4.81
C LEU A 497 1.25 14.72 4.53
N ILE A 498 1.09 13.74 5.43
CA ILE A 498 0.04 12.72 5.37
C ILE A 498 -1.35 13.37 5.32
N LYS A 499 -1.61 14.37 6.17
CA LYS A 499 -2.92 15.05 6.20
C LYS A 499 -3.21 15.74 4.87
N HIS A 500 -2.23 16.44 4.30
CA HIS A 500 -2.40 17.09 2.99
C HIS A 500 -2.63 16.06 1.88
N ALA A 501 -1.88 14.96 1.87
CA ALA A 501 -2.07 13.88 0.92
C ALA A 501 -3.48 13.28 1.02
N GLN A 502 -3.94 12.99 2.23
CA GLN A 502 -5.27 12.45 2.51
C GLN A 502 -6.41 13.40 2.10
N VAL A 503 -6.29 14.70 2.40
CA VAL A 503 -7.27 15.71 1.98
C VAL A 503 -7.37 15.82 0.46
N ALA A 504 -6.24 15.80 -0.23
CA ALA A 504 -6.21 15.82 -1.70
C ALA A 504 -6.85 14.55 -2.29
N TYR A 505 -6.52 13.37 -1.74
CA TYR A 505 -7.14 12.10 -2.13
C TYR A 505 -8.65 12.12 -1.93
N ASP A 506 -9.13 12.45 -0.72
CA ASP A 506 -10.55 12.44 -0.39
C ASP A 506 -11.35 13.43 -1.24
N SER A 507 -10.74 14.54 -1.65
CA SER A 507 -11.37 15.52 -2.55
C SER A 507 -11.53 14.95 -3.96
N LEU A 508 -10.46 14.37 -4.54
CA LEU A 508 -10.53 13.71 -5.85
C LEU A 508 -11.48 12.51 -5.84
N ALA A 509 -11.39 11.66 -4.80
CA ALA A 509 -12.23 10.48 -4.62
C ALA A 509 -13.71 10.81 -4.37
N HIS A 510 -14.04 12.08 -4.10
CA HIS A 510 -15.41 12.56 -4.02
C HIS A 510 -15.96 13.02 -5.38
N GLU A 511 -15.08 13.46 -6.28
CA GLU A 511 -15.42 14.01 -7.59
C GLU A 511 -15.45 12.96 -8.70
N HIS A 512 -14.73 11.84 -8.53
CA HIS A 512 -14.55 10.82 -9.57
C HIS A 512 -15.05 9.43 -9.15
N GLU A 513 -15.34 8.57 -10.14
CA GLU A 513 -15.76 7.19 -9.90
C GLU A 513 -14.58 6.24 -9.56
N LEU A 514 -13.42 6.49 -10.17
CA LEU A 514 -12.20 5.70 -10.02
C LEU A 514 -10.98 6.60 -9.79
N ILE A 515 -10.16 6.27 -8.79
CA ILE A 515 -8.82 6.83 -8.62
C ILE A 515 -7.78 5.77 -8.95
N ILE A 516 -6.83 6.09 -9.83
CA ILE A 516 -5.65 5.26 -10.09
C ILE A 516 -4.46 5.86 -9.35
N LEU A 517 -4.02 5.16 -8.32
CA LEU A 517 -2.91 5.54 -7.48
C LEU A 517 -1.59 5.03 -8.04
N GLU A 518 -0.55 5.84 -7.95
CA GLU A 518 0.84 5.46 -8.22
C GLU A 518 1.63 5.39 -6.91
N GLY A 519 2.30 4.26 -6.65
CA GLY A 519 3.25 4.12 -5.55
C GLY A 519 4.58 4.83 -5.84
N ALA A 520 5.34 5.15 -4.79
CA ALA A 520 6.67 5.74 -4.93
C ALA A 520 7.73 4.80 -4.34
N GLY A 521 8.84 4.62 -5.06
CA GLY A 521 9.87 3.63 -4.67
C GLY A 521 9.32 2.20 -4.69
N SER A 522 9.63 1.44 -3.63
CA SER A 522 9.21 0.06 -3.41
C SER A 522 8.43 -0.09 -2.09
N PRO A 523 7.31 -0.86 -2.06
CA PRO A 523 6.63 -1.22 -0.82
C PRO A 523 7.42 -2.23 0.03
N GLY A 524 8.55 -2.73 -0.48
CA GLY A 524 9.43 -3.69 0.17
C GLY A 524 10.48 -3.09 1.10
N GLU A 525 10.55 -1.76 1.23
CA GLU A 525 11.51 -1.07 2.12
C GLU A 525 11.10 -1.23 3.60
N ILE A 526 11.38 -2.41 4.16
CA ILE A 526 10.91 -2.82 5.50
C ILE A 526 11.31 -1.86 6.62
N ASN A 527 12.42 -1.14 6.46
CA ASN A 527 12.90 -0.13 7.40
C ASN A 527 12.15 1.21 7.33
N LEU A 528 11.37 1.45 6.26
CA LEU A 528 10.61 2.67 6.04
C LEU A 528 9.09 2.47 6.16
N LYS A 529 8.65 1.22 6.36
CA LYS A 529 7.24 0.82 6.42
C LYS A 529 6.43 1.67 7.41
N ASP A 530 7.04 2.02 8.54
CA ASP A 530 6.49 2.96 9.51
C ASP A 530 6.51 4.40 8.96
N GLY A 531 5.33 4.84 8.54
CA GLY A 531 5.10 6.16 7.95
C GLY A 531 5.40 6.23 6.45
N ASP A 532 5.38 5.09 5.74
CA ASP A 532 5.32 5.04 4.27
C ASP A 532 3.88 5.31 3.82
N PHE A 533 3.53 6.58 3.68
CA PHE A 533 2.23 7.03 3.20
C PHE A 533 2.09 7.02 1.67
N VAL A 534 3.05 6.42 0.96
CA VAL A 534 3.13 6.50 -0.50
C VAL A 534 2.95 5.14 -1.17
N ASN A 535 3.04 4.04 -0.42
CA ASN A 535 2.74 2.69 -0.90
C ASN A 535 1.58 2.02 -0.12
N MET A 536 1.84 1.02 0.72
CA MET A 536 0.79 0.21 1.33
C MET A 536 -0.09 0.98 2.31
N GLN A 537 0.42 2.03 2.98
CA GLN A 537 -0.48 2.87 3.79
C GLN A 537 -1.40 3.73 2.93
N ALA A 538 -0.96 4.20 1.75
CA ALA A 538 -1.86 4.84 0.79
C ALA A 538 -2.90 3.84 0.28
N ALA A 539 -2.50 2.62 -0.06
CA ALA A 539 -3.41 1.56 -0.48
C ALA A 539 -4.46 1.24 0.59
N ARG A 540 -4.05 1.08 1.86
CA ARG A 540 -4.96 0.88 2.99
C ARG A 540 -5.87 2.07 3.20
N TYR A 541 -5.32 3.28 3.14
CA TYR A 541 -6.12 4.49 3.29
C TYR A 541 -7.15 4.60 2.18
N ALA A 542 -6.83 4.23 0.94
CA ALA A 542 -7.71 4.29 -0.22
C ALA A 542 -8.63 3.07 -0.38
N GLU A 543 -8.39 2.00 0.38
CA GLU A 543 -8.96 0.65 0.14
C GLU A 543 -8.69 0.15 -1.29
N ALA A 544 -7.48 0.39 -1.80
CA ALA A 544 -7.15 0.16 -3.20
C ALA A 544 -6.79 -1.29 -3.52
N ASP A 545 -7.24 -1.77 -4.67
CA ASP A 545 -6.72 -3.00 -5.28
C ASP A 545 -5.30 -2.76 -5.80
N VAL A 546 -4.31 -3.41 -5.20
CA VAL A 546 -2.88 -3.21 -5.49
C VAL A 546 -2.41 -4.20 -6.55
N TYR A 547 -1.65 -3.70 -7.53
CA TYR A 547 -0.92 -4.50 -8.50
C TYR A 547 0.57 -4.16 -8.44
N LEU A 548 1.40 -5.19 -8.20
CA LEU A 548 2.85 -5.03 -8.03
C LEU A 548 3.59 -5.28 -9.34
N VAL A 549 4.35 -4.28 -9.78
CA VAL A 549 5.07 -4.28 -11.05
C VAL A 549 6.52 -4.69 -10.85
N GLY A 550 7.01 -5.62 -11.66
CA GLY A 550 8.40 -6.07 -11.67
C GLY A 550 9.06 -5.84 -13.03
N ASP A 551 10.31 -5.37 -13.02
CA ASP A 551 11.13 -5.20 -14.22
C ASP A 551 11.91 -6.49 -14.49
N ILE A 552 11.56 -7.21 -15.56
CA ILE A 552 12.23 -8.46 -15.92
C ILE A 552 13.56 -8.25 -16.62
N ASP A 553 13.81 -7.09 -17.22
CA ASP A 553 15.07 -6.75 -17.91
C ASP A 553 16.24 -6.68 -16.91
N ARG A 554 15.95 -6.32 -15.66
CA ARG A 554 16.92 -6.35 -14.54
C ARG A 554 17.19 -7.75 -13.98
N GLY A 555 16.40 -8.75 -14.36
CA GLY A 555 16.45 -10.11 -13.82
C GLY A 555 15.83 -10.26 -12.42
N GLY A 556 15.57 -11.50 -12.01
CA GLY A 556 15.11 -11.82 -10.65
C GLY A 556 13.64 -11.49 -10.33
N VAL A 557 12.81 -11.14 -11.33
CA VAL A 557 11.44 -10.62 -11.12
C VAL A 557 10.55 -11.50 -10.23
N PHE A 558 10.58 -12.83 -10.42
CA PHE A 558 9.78 -13.76 -9.60
C PHE A 558 10.26 -13.82 -8.15
N ALA A 559 11.57 -13.80 -7.93
CA ALA A 559 12.14 -13.74 -6.59
C ALA A 559 11.78 -12.41 -5.90
N SER A 560 11.77 -11.30 -6.64
CA SER A 560 11.29 -10.01 -6.14
C SER A 560 9.83 -10.11 -5.71
N PHE A 561 8.92 -10.65 -6.54
CA PHE A 561 7.51 -10.80 -6.15
C PHE A 561 7.32 -11.64 -4.88
N ILE A 562 7.98 -12.79 -4.80
CA ILE A 562 7.93 -13.66 -3.61
C ILE A 562 8.47 -12.92 -2.37
N GLY A 563 9.60 -12.21 -2.52
CA GLY A 563 10.21 -11.43 -1.44
C GLY A 563 9.31 -10.32 -0.91
N HIS A 564 8.63 -9.57 -1.79
CA HIS A 564 7.67 -8.54 -1.37
C HIS A 564 6.47 -9.16 -0.64
N LEU A 565 5.92 -10.27 -1.14
CA LEU A 565 4.82 -10.93 -0.45
C LEU A 565 5.23 -11.43 0.95
N ALA A 566 6.49 -11.84 1.13
CA ALA A 566 7.01 -12.24 2.43
C ALA A 566 6.95 -11.09 3.45
N THR A 567 7.24 -9.85 3.04
CA THR A 567 7.25 -8.66 3.91
C THR A 567 5.86 -8.05 4.19
N PHE A 568 4.84 -8.42 3.42
CA PHE A 568 3.48 -7.88 3.53
C PHE A 568 2.67 -8.52 4.66
N ASP A 569 2.06 -7.74 5.56
CA ASP A 569 1.14 -8.26 6.59
C ASP A 569 -0.17 -8.79 5.99
N THR A 570 -1.07 -9.30 6.83
CA THR A 570 -2.33 -9.93 6.39
C THR A 570 -3.21 -8.97 5.59
N GLU A 571 -3.32 -7.72 6.01
CA GLU A 571 -4.12 -6.71 5.30
C GLU A 571 -3.46 -6.30 3.99
N GLU A 572 -2.15 -6.14 3.97
CA GLU A 572 -1.40 -5.83 2.75
C GLU A 572 -1.54 -6.93 1.70
N ARG A 573 -1.47 -8.19 2.12
CA ARG A 573 -1.70 -9.35 1.25
C ARG A 573 -3.12 -9.38 0.71
N ARG A 574 -4.11 -8.94 1.50
CA ARG A 574 -5.52 -8.84 1.06
C ARG A 574 -5.70 -7.82 -0.06
N LEU A 575 -4.98 -6.70 0.00
CA LEU A 575 -5.04 -5.63 -1.00
C LEU A 575 -4.33 -6.00 -2.31
N LEU A 576 -3.30 -6.84 -2.27
CA LEU A 576 -2.58 -7.28 -3.48
C LEU A 576 -3.42 -8.25 -4.33
N LYS A 577 -3.81 -7.80 -5.53
CA LYS A 577 -4.68 -8.56 -6.47
C LYS A 577 -3.94 -9.22 -7.62
N GLY A 578 -2.75 -8.75 -7.97
CA GLY A 578 -2.00 -9.32 -9.08
C GLY A 578 -0.59 -8.77 -9.24
N PHE A 579 0.17 -9.46 -10.09
CA PHE A 579 1.50 -9.04 -10.52
C PHE A 579 1.49 -8.60 -11.99
N ILE A 580 2.29 -7.59 -12.32
CA ILE A 580 2.52 -7.17 -13.70
C ILE A 580 4.02 -7.26 -13.99
N ILE A 581 4.39 -8.04 -15.00
CA ILE A 581 5.75 -8.07 -15.51
C ILE A 581 5.88 -6.96 -16.55
N ASN A 582 6.94 -6.17 -16.46
CA ASN A 582 7.19 -5.08 -17.41
C ASN A 582 8.58 -5.23 -18.04
N LYS A 583 8.79 -4.56 -19.17
CA LYS A 583 10.04 -4.54 -19.96
C LYS A 583 10.43 -5.93 -20.48
N PHE A 584 9.45 -6.78 -20.81
CA PHE A 584 9.71 -8.12 -21.31
C PHE A 584 10.30 -8.14 -22.73
N ARG A 585 11.27 -9.04 -22.96
CA ARG A 585 11.87 -9.27 -24.28
C ARG A 585 11.82 -10.76 -24.60
N GLY A 586 11.37 -11.10 -25.81
CA GLY A 586 11.38 -12.47 -26.31
C GLY A 586 9.97 -13.08 -26.38
N ASP A 587 9.92 -14.41 -26.29
CA ASP A 587 8.69 -15.20 -26.41
C ASP A 587 8.06 -15.44 -25.02
N GLU A 588 6.88 -14.85 -24.79
CA GLU A 588 6.17 -14.93 -23.51
C GLU A 588 5.75 -16.37 -23.15
N THR A 589 5.58 -17.25 -24.14
CA THR A 589 5.16 -18.64 -23.89
C THR A 589 6.16 -19.41 -23.01
N LEU A 590 7.42 -18.97 -22.96
CA LEU A 590 8.46 -19.52 -22.11
C LEU A 590 8.28 -19.19 -20.61
N LEU A 591 7.42 -18.22 -20.26
CA LEU A 591 7.17 -17.82 -18.88
C LEU A 591 6.10 -18.67 -18.16
N ALA A 592 5.33 -19.48 -18.90
CA ALA A 592 4.23 -20.25 -18.31
C ALA A 592 4.65 -21.12 -17.10
N PRO A 593 5.78 -21.86 -17.11
CA PRO A 593 6.23 -22.61 -15.93
C PRO A 593 6.54 -21.71 -14.72
N ALA A 594 7.08 -20.51 -14.97
CA ALA A 594 7.41 -19.56 -13.90
C ALA A 594 6.15 -18.95 -13.27
N TYR A 595 5.08 -18.75 -14.06
CA TYR A 595 3.78 -18.30 -13.55
C TYR A 595 3.17 -19.35 -12.62
N GLU A 596 3.24 -20.63 -12.97
CA GLU A 596 2.73 -21.72 -12.12
C GLU A 596 3.53 -21.84 -10.81
N ILE A 597 4.86 -21.71 -10.86
CA ILE A 597 5.69 -21.68 -9.64
C ILE A 597 5.30 -20.49 -8.76
N LEU A 598 5.21 -19.28 -9.33
CA LEU A 598 4.82 -18.09 -8.58
C LEU A 598 3.42 -18.26 -7.96
N ARG A 599 2.47 -18.83 -8.71
CA ARG A 599 1.12 -19.11 -8.21
C ARG A 599 1.15 -20.13 -7.07
N GLY A 600 2.02 -21.14 -7.13
CA GLY A 600 2.24 -22.09 -6.05
C GLY A 600 2.71 -21.43 -4.76
N TYR A 601 3.60 -20.42 -4.84
CA TYR A 601 4.09 -19.68 -3.67
C TYR A 601 3.13 -18.61 -3.16
N THR A 602 2.39 -17.95 -4.05
CA THR A 602 1.68 -16.70 -3.74
C THR A 602 0.17 -16.83 -3.76
N SER A 603 -0.39 -17.78 -4.50
CA SER A 603 -1.81 -17.87 -4.89
C SER A 603 -2.34 -16.63 -5.62
N ILE A 604 -1.47 -15.69 -6.02
CA ILE A 604 -1.82 -14.43 -6.69
C ILE A 604 -1.39 -14.54 -8.16
N PRO A 605 -2.26 -14.18 -9.12
CA PRO A 605 -1.96 -14.33 -10.55
C PRO A 605 -1.02 -13.24 -11.07
N VAL A 606 -0.29 -13.57 -12.15
CA VAL A 606 0.26 -12.56 -13.07
C VAL A 606 -0.87 -12.13 -13.99
N VAL A 607 -1.23 -10.85 -13.96
CA VAL A 607 -2.35 -10.29 -14.73
C VAL A 607 -1.90 -9.57 -16.00
N GLY A 608 -0.60 -9.34 -16.18
CA GLY A 608 -0.05 -8.79 -17.42
C GLY A 608 1.46 -8.98 -17.56
N CYS A 609 1.90 -9.04 -18.82
CA CYS A 609 3.31 -9.11 -19.21
C CYS A 609 3.57 -8.11 -20.35
N ILE A 610 4.03 -6.92 -20.00
CA ILE A 610 4.15 -5.81 -20.93
C ILE A 610 5.50 -5.91 -21.67
N PRO A 611 5.48 -5.97 -23.01
CA PRO A 611 6.70 -6.05 -23.79
C PRO A 611 7.50 -4.75 -23.70
N TYR A 612 8.81 -4.87 -23.84
CA TYR A 612 9.69 -3.73 -24.00
C TYR A 612 9.43 -3.05 -25.35
N PHE A 613 9.12 -1.75 -25.32
CA PHE A 613 8.88 -0.93 -26.51
C PHE A 613 9.95 0.15 -26.67
N LYS A 614 10.21 0.57 -27.91
CA LYS A 614 11.19 1.64 -28.23
C LYS A 614 10.55 2.84 -28.93
N ASP A 615 9.38 2.64 -29.49
CA ASP A 615 8.68 3.51 -30.43
C ASP A 615 7.52 4.29 -29.79
N ILE A 616 7.35 4.16 -28.46
CA ILE A 616 6.38 4.92 -27.68
C ILE A 616 7.11 5.96 -26.84
N ILE A 617 6.82 7.23 -27.11
CA ILE A 617 7.51 8.37 -26.50
C ILE A 617 6.60 9.02 -25.47
N ILE A 618 6.72 8.58 -24.22
CA ILE A 618 6.05 9.20 -23.07
C ILE A 618 7.10 9.71 -22.08
N PRO A 619 6.95 10.92 -21.51
CA PRO A 619 7.83 11.41 -20.44
C PRO A 619 7.74 10.48 -19.24
N GLU A 620 8.87 9.89 -18.87
CA GLU A 620 8.99 9.15 -17.60
C GLU A 620 9.35 10.10 -16.45
N GLU A 621 9.23 9.61 -15.22
CA GLU A 621 9.45 10.40 -14.00
C GLU A 621 10.85 11.03 -13.96
N ASP A 622 11.91 10.24 -14.14
CA ASP A 622 13.32 10.70 -14.03
C ASP A 622 14.28 10.07 -15.07
N GLU A 623 13.79 9.36 -16.11
CA GLU A 623 14.70 8.75 -17.10
C GLU A 623 15.24 9.78 -18.11
N HIS A 624 16.58 9.82 -18.20
CA HIS A 624 17.32 10.74 -19.04
C HIS A 624 17.52 10.17 -20.46
N ARG A 625 16.53 10.34 -21.35
CA ARG A 625 16.53 9.73 -22.69
C ARG A 625 17.65 10.22 -23.64
N LEU A 626 18.20 11.42 -23.43
CA LEU A 626 19.26 12.00 -24.28
C LEU A 626 20.54 11.13 -24.32
N LEU A 627 20.83 10.40 -23.25
CA LEU A 627 21.98 9.49 -23.18
C LEU A 627 21.78 8.22 -24.02
N ASN A 628 20.54 7.83 -24.36
CA ASN A 628 20.26 6.61 -25.11
C ASN A 628 20.12 6.86 -26.63
N TYR A 629 19.68 8.06 -27.05
CA TYR A 629 19.53 8.41 -28.46
C TYR A 629 20.87 8.72 -29.16
N SER A 630 21.85 9.25 -28.43
CA SER A 630 23.15 9.67 -28.99
C SER A 630 24.05 8.50 -29.45
N TYR A 631 23.82 7.27 -28.99
CA TYR A 631 24.71 6.14 -29.25
C TYR A 631 24.29 5.17 -30.36
N THR A 632 23.07 5.27 -30.90
CA THR A 632 22.52 4.22 -31.80
C THR A 632 22.33 4.64 -33.25
N ARG A 633 22.48 5.92 -33.59
CA ARG A 633 22.27 6.43 -34.94
C ARG A 633 23.59 6.61 -35.69
N GLN A 634 23.74 6.02 -36.87
CA GLN A 634 24.86 6.30 -37.77
C GLN A 634 24.76 7.74 -38.30
N GLU A 635 25.78 8.56 -38.01
CA GLU A 635 25.87 9.94 -38.49
C GLU A 635 25.91 9.98 -40.02
N LYS A 636 25.06 10.81 -40.63
CA LYS A 636 25.16 11.16 -42.06
C LYS A 636 25.86 12.51 -42.21
N ALA A 637 26.57 12.69 -43.32
CA ALA A 637 27.26 13.95 -43.64
C ALA A 637 26.31 15.18 -43.69
N GLU A 638 25.01 14.95 -43.93
CA GLU A 638 23.97 15.96 -44.02
C GLU A 638 23.24 16.23 -42.69
N ASP A 639 23.64 15.58 -41.58
CA ASP A 639 23.02 15.78 -40.27
C ASP A 639 23.53 17.08 -39.60
N LEU A 640 22.62 17.80 -38.94
CA LEU A 640 22.96 18.91 -38.04
C LEU A 640 23.34 18.38 -36.67
N LYS A 641 24.43 18.88 -36.11
CA LYS A 641 24.93 18.54 -34.78
C LYS A 641 24.53 19.65 -33.81
N ILE A 642 23.56 19.38 -32.94
CA ILE A 642 23.14 20.34 -31.90
C ILE A 642 23.69 19.86 -30.56
N GLY A 643 24.56 20.65 -29.96
CA GLY A 643 25.11 20.41 -28.64
C GLY A 643 24.10 20.79 -27.55
N ILE A 644 23.87 19.91 -26.58
CA ILE A 644 23.13 20.21 -25.35
C ILE A 644 24.14 20.26 -24.21
N LEU A 645 24.26 21.41 -23.54
CA LEU A 645 25.22 21.59 -22.46
C LEU A 645 24.81 20.79 -21.22
N GLU A 646 25.69 19.92 -20.74
CA GLU A 646 25.46 19.09 -19.56
C GLU A 646 25.79 19.87 -18.29
N LEU A 647 24.77 20.50 -17.69
CA LEU A 647 24.90 21.21 -16.44
C LEU A 647 24.66 20.27 -15.24
N PRO A 648 25.37 20.44 -14.12
CA PRO A 648 25.16 19.63 -12.92
C PRO A 648 23.74 19.74 -12.33
N HIS A 649 23.07 20.89 -12.49
CA HIS A 649 21.77 21.16 -11.85
C HIS A 649 20.67 21.55 -12.86
N VAL A 650 20.63 20.89 -14.02
CA VAL A 650 19.57 21.12 -15.03
C VAL A 650 18.18 21.03 -14.41
N SER A 651 17.32 21.99 -14.76
CA SER A 651 15.96 22.10 -14.24
C SER A 651 14.94 21.29 -15.03
N ASN A 652 15.10 21.17 -16.35
CA ASN A 652 14.20 20.41 -17.21
C ASN A 652 14.92 19.90 -18.47
N TYR A 653 14.86 18.60 -18.73
CA TYR A 653 15.47 17.97 -19.91
C TYR A 653 14.50 17.82 -21.08
N THR A 654 13.19 18.00 -20.86
CA THR A 654 12.18 17.72 -21.90
C THR A 654 12.20 18.76 -23.03
N ASP A 655 12.75 19.96 -22.79
CA ASP A 655 12.81 21.05 -23.79
C ASP A 655 13.51 20.65 -25.10
N PHE A 656 14.35 19.61 -25.06
CA PHE A 656 15.15 19.16 -26.21
C PHE A 656 14.62 17.87 -26.84
N GLU A 657 13.65 17.19 -26.21
CA GLU A 657 13.04 15.97 -26.75
C GLU A 657 12.32 16.23 -28.07
N ALA A 658 11.87 17.47 -28.30
CA ALA A 658 11.26 17.89 -29.56
C ALA A 658 12.18 17.70 -30.78
N PHE A 659 13.50 17.60 -30.61
CA PHE A 659 14.42 17.30 -31.71
C PHE A 659 14.53 15.80 -32.01
N ALA A 660 14.03 14.90 -31.16
CA ALA A 660 14.11 13.45 -31.38
C ALA A 660 13.32 12.99 -32.61
N VAL A 661 12.29 13.76 -33.02
CA VAL A 661 11.47 13.47 -34.21
C VAL A 661 12.12 13.94 -35.51
N GLU A 662 13.25 14.66 -35.44
CA GLU A 662 13.89 15.32 -36.57
C GLU A 662 14.96 14.40 -37.18
N PRO A 663 14.71 13.80 -38.37
CA PRO A 663 15.59 12.81 -38.97
C PRO A 663 16.87 13.42 -39.54
N THR A 664 17.08 14.74 -39.47
CA THR A 664 18.34 15.38 -39.90
C THR A 664 19.06 16.06 -38.75
N VAL A 665 18.67 15.79 -37.49
CA VAL A 665 19.30 16.36 -36.31
C VAL A 665 19.91 15.24 -35.46
N THR A 666 21.13 15.49 -35.00
CA THR A 666 21.87 14.67 -34.04
C THR A 666 22.13 15.52 -32.81
N LEU A 667 21.62 15.09 -31.66
CA LEU A 667 21.88 15.73 -30.38
C LEU A 667 23.18 15.20 -29.77
N ILE A 668 24.06 16.09 -29.33
CA ILE A 668 25.35 15.76 -28.74
C ILE A 668 25.41 16.35 -27.33
N THR A 669 25.64 15.52 -26.32
CA THR A 669 25.86 16.00 -24.96
C THR A 669 27.25 16.63 -24.82
N VAL A 670 27.30 17.89 -24.37
CA VAL A 670 28.52 18.69 -24.24
C VAL A 670 28.89 18.86 -22.76
N ASP A 671 29.95 18.18 -22.34
CA ASP A 671 30.49 18.16 -20.97
C ASP A 671 31.95 18.66 -20.89
N LYS A 672 32.58 18.91 -22.05
CA LYS A 672 33.97 19.33 -22.19
C LYS A 672 34.18 20.25 -23.41
N PRO A 673 35.16 21.18 -23.38
CA PRO A 673 35.38 22.16 -24.44
C PRO A 673 35.53 21.60 -25.86
N ASP A 674 36.23 20.47 -26.02
CA ASP A 674 36.51 19.93 -27.36
C ASP A 674 35.26 19.52 -28.14
N LYS A 675 34.17 19.14 -27.45
CA LYS A 675 32.91 18.78 -28.11
C LYS A 675 32.21 19.99 -28.76
N ILE A 676 32.53 21.21 -28.33
CA ILE A 676 31.95 22.45 -28.90
C ILE A 676 32.49 22.72 -30.32
N LYS A 677 33.64 22.13 -30.69
CA LYS A 677 34.25 22.32 -32.02
C LYS A 677 33.49 21.60 -33.12
N GLU A 678 32.71 20.57 -32.77
CA GLU A 678 32.07 19.64 -33.72
C GLU A 678 30.56 19.91 -33.90
N ILE A 679 30.00 20.95 -33.26
CA ILE A 679 28.56 21.26 -33.28
C ILE A 679 28.25 22.49 -34.14
N ASP A 680 27.04 22.49 -34.71
CA ASP A 680 26.47 23.59 -35.50
C ASP A 680 25.73 24.62 -34.62
N ALA A 681 25.22 24.19 -33.46
CA ALA A 681 24.58 25.03 -32.46
C ALA A 681 24.78 24.47 -31.05
N LEU A 682 24.78 25.34 -30.03
CA LEU A 682 24.78 24.97 -28.62
C LEU A 682 23.50 25.45 -27.95
N ILE A 683 22.81 24.54 -27.25
CA ILE A 683 21.69 24.87 -26.37
C ILE A 683 22.15 24.76 -24.92
N ILE A 684 21.96 25.84 -24.17
CA ILE A 684 22.22 25.92 -22.73
C ILE A 684 20.87 25.72 -22.01
N PRO A 685 20.68 24.58 -21.33
CA PRO A 685 19.41 24.27 -20.68
C PRO A 685 19.13 25.17 -19.48
N GLY A 686 17.90 25.14 -18.99
CA GLY A 686 17.56 25.73 -17.70
C GLY A 686 18.31 25.05 -16.57
N THR A 687 18.69 25.82 -15.54
CA THR A 687 19.34 25.32 -14.32
C THR A 687 18.63 25.86 -13.08
N LYS A 688 18.68 25.08 -12.00
CA LYS A 688 18.17 25.47 -10.67
C LYS A 688 19.16 26.30 -9.86
N THR A 689 20.45 26.25 -10.22
CA THR A 689 21.51 27.00 -9.53
C THR A 689 22.42 27.67 -10.55
N THR A 690 21.84 28.64 -11.25
CA THR A 690 22.43 29.47 -12.31
C THR A 690 23.84 29.95 -11.98
N ILE A 691 24.06 30.53 -10.81
CA ILE A 691 25.39 31.03 -10.42
C ILE A 691 26.40 29.88 -10.22
N LYS A 692 26.00 28.77 -9.59
CA LYS A 692 26.90 27.63 -9.33
C LYS A 692 27.25 26.88 -10.61
N ASP A 693 26.28 26.70 -11.50
CA ASP A 693 26.51 26.05 -12.79
C ASP A 693 27.38 26.92 -13.69
N LEU A 694 27.25 28.25 -13.63
CA LEU A 694 28.18 29.14 -14.30
C LEU A 694 29.62 29.01 -13.74
N GLU A 695 29.79 28.95 -12.42
CA GLU A 695 31.10 28.69 -11.79
C GLU A 695 31.69 27.34 -12.21
N TRP A 696 30.84 26.31 -12.34
CA TRP A 696 31.25 25.00 -12.84
C TRP A 696 31.72 25.07 -14.30
N LEU A 697 31.03 25.84 -15.16
CA LEU A 697 31.46 26.06 -16.54
C LEU A 697 32.80 26.78 -16.62
N GLU A 698 33.03 27.77 -15.74
CA GLU A 698 34.33 28.47 -15.63
C GLU A 698 35.44 27.51 -15.22
N GLN A 699 35.22 26.70 -14.17
CA GLN A 699 36.20 25.73 -13.66
C GLN A 699 36.60 24.67 -14.71
N ARG A 700 35.70 24.33 -15.63
CA ARG A 700 35.96 23.36 -16.72
C ARG A 700 36.46 23.99 -18.02
N GLY A 701 36.64 25.31 -18.06
CA GLY A 701 37.03 26.04 -19.27
C GLY A 701 35.94 26.11 -20.34
N LEU A 702 34.73 25.58 -20.07
CA LEU A 702 33.59 25.61 -20.98
C LEU A 702 33.11 27.04 -21.21
N ALA A 703 33.05 27.87 -20.16
CA ALA A 703 32.60 29.26 -20.25
C ALA A 703 33.40 30.05 -21.29
N GLN A 704 34.73 29.95 -21.26
CA GLN A 704 35.61 30.63 -22.21
C GLN A 704 35.38 30.15 -23.64
N THR A 705 35.31 28.83 -23.87
CA THR A 705 35.07 28.28 -25.22
C THR A 705 33.70 28.68 -25.77
N ILE A 706 32.65 28.72 -24.94
CA ILE A 706 31.32 29.19 -25.35
C ILE A 706 31.36 30.67 -25.73
N GLN A 707 32.06 31.50 -24.96
CA GLN A 707 32.22 32.93 -25.25
C GLN A 707 32.95 33.17 -26.57
N GLU A 708 34.08 32.50 -26.79
CA GLU A 708 34.88 32.60 -28.00
C GLU A 708 34.05 32.18 -29.23
N ARG A 709 33.46 30.97 -29.18
CA ARG A 709 32.69 30.42 -30.30
C ARG A 709 31.40 31.20 -30.57
N GLY A 710 30.73 31.68 -29.53
CA GLY A 710 29.55 32.53 -29.66
C GLY A 710 29.87 33.85 -30.38
N ARG A 711 31.01 34.47 -30.06
CA ARG A 711 31.49 35.68 -30.76
C ARG A 711 31.92 35.42 -32.20
N ASP A 712 32.47 34.24 -32.47
CA ASP A 712 32.81 33.77 -33.82
C ASP A 712 31.57 33.38 -34.66
N GLY A 713 30.36 33.56 -34.12
CA GLY A 713 29.11 33.34 -34.84
C GLY A 713 28.54 31.93 -34.76
N MET A 714 28.96 31.11 -33.78
CA MET A 714 28.24 29.89 -33.42
C MET A 714 26.83 30.26 -32.91
N VAL A 715 25.83 29.46 -33.26
CA VAL A 715 24.48 29.65 -32.72
C VAL A 715 24.44 29.18 -31.28
N VAL A 716 23.99 30.04 -30.36
CA VAL A 716 23.84 29.72 -28.93
C VAL A 716 22.44 30.06 -28.47
N PHE A 717 21.73 29.08 -27.88
CA PHE A 717 20.36 29.25 -27.42
C PHE A 717 20.25 28.94 -25.92
N GLY A 718 19.85 29.91 -25.10
CA GLY A 718 19.64 29.72 -23.67
C GLY A 718 18.17 29.57 -23.29
N ILE A 719 17.84 28.61 -22.43
CA ILE A 719 16.49 28.47 -21.85
C ILE A 719 16.55 28.73 -20.35
N CYS A 720 15.66 29.56 -19.81
CA CYS A 720 15.54 29.87 -18.39
C CYS A 720 16.90 30.22 -17.75
N GLY A 721 17.42 29.44 -16.79
CA GLY A 721 18.77 29.65 -16.22
C GLY A 721 19.88 29.72 -17.28
N GLY A 722 19.77 28.98 -18.38
CA GLY A 722 20.69 29.09 -19.51
C GLY A 722 20.61 30.43 -20.24
N TYR A 723 19.42 31.03 -20.33
CA TYR A 723 19.24 32.40 -20.81
C TYR A 723 19.89 33.42 -19.86
N GLN A 724 19.74 33.22 -18.54
CA GLN A 724 20.37 34.07 -17.53
C GLN A 724 21.90 34.01 -17.60
N ILE A 725 22.47 32.81 -17.83
CA ILE A 725 23.91 32.59 -18.03
C ILE A 725 24.47 33.38 -19.23
N LEU A 726 23.69 33.53 -20.30
CA LEU A 726 24.12 34.28 -21.50
C LEU A 726 24.26 35.79 -21.27
N GLY A 727 23.61 36.34 -20.24
CA GLY A 727 23.60 37.77 -19.94
C GLY A 727 24.94 38.34 -19.48
N THR A 728 24.99 39.65 -19.30
CA THR A 728 26.17 40.38 -18.78
C THR A 728 26.33 40.16 -17.28
N TYR A 729 25.22 40.24 -16.53
CA TYR A 729 25.20 40.08 -15.08
C TYR A 729 23.98 39.29 -14.59
N ILE A 730 24.21 38.51 -13.55
CA ILE A 730 23.19 37.84 -12.74
C ILE A 730 23.27 38.44 -11.34
N ARG A 731 22.21 39.11 -10.90
CA ARG A 731 22.10 39.75 -9.59
C ARG A 731 21.16 38.97 -8.69
N ASP A 732 21.69 38.50 -7.57
CA ASP A 732 20.93 37.86 -6.49
C ASP A 732 21.12 38.62 -5.16
N PRO A 733 20.66 39.89 -5.07
CA PRO A 733 20.89 40.73 -3.89
C PRO A 733 20.25 40.16 -2.61
N LYS A 734 19.23 39.30 -2.77
CA LYS A 734 18.49 38.65 -1.68
C LYS A 734 18.99 37.23 -1.37
N ARG A 735 20.01 36.73 -2.07
CA ARG A 735 20.61 35.39 -1.89
C ARG A 735 19.58 34.27 -1.97
N ILE A 736 18.68 34.36 -2.94
CA ILE A 736 17.59 33.42 -3.20
C ILE A 736 18.17 32.09 -3.70
N GLU A 737 19.11 32.15 -4.63
CA GLU A 737 19.71 31.00 -5.30
C GLU A 737 21.12 30.70 -4.78
N SER A 738 21.93 31.75 -4.53
CA SER A 738 23.34 31.59 -4.15
C SER A 738 23.81 32.56 -3.05
N ALA A 739 24.97 32.28 -2.45
CA ALA A 739 25.61 33.21 -1.51
C ALA A 739 26.21 34.45 -2.20
N CYS A 740 26.43 34.38 -3.52
CA CYS A 740 27.01 35.44 -4.34
C CYS A 740 25.91 36.43 -4.77
N ALA A 741 26.06 37.70 -4.41
CA ALA A 741 25.05 38.72 -4.68
C ALA A 741 25.06 39.22 -6.13
N VAL A 742 26.20 39.17 -6.81
CA VAL A 742 26.36 39.58 -8.21
C VAL A 742 27.41 38.70 -8.87
N LYS A 743 27.05 38.05 -9.97
CA LYS A 743 27.96 37.25 -10.80
C LYS A 743 27.96 37.81 -12.23
N LYS A 744 29.13 37.88 -12.85
CA LYS A 744 29.26 38.21 -14.28
C LYS A 744 28.86 36.99 -15.10
N GLY A 745 27.95 37.14 -16.05
CA GLY A 745 27.55 36.09 -16.98
C GLY A 745 28.53 35.94 -18.14
N LEU A 746 28.15 35.15 -19.16
CA LEU A 746 28.98 34.98 -20.36
C LEU A 746 29.09 36.26 -21.20
N GLY A 747 28.16 37.21 -21.05
CA GLY A 747 28.17 38.48 -21.79
C GLY A 747 28.01 38.29 -23.29
N LEU A 748 27.22 37.28 -23.69
CA LEU A 748 26.85 37.00 -25.09
C LEU A 748 25.53 37.68 -25.46
N LEU A 749 24.72 38.05 -24.47
CA LEU A 749 23.55 38.92 -24.63
C LEU A 749 23.70 40.14 -23.71
N PRO A 750 23.31 41.35 -24.15
CA PRO A 750 23.43 42.59 -23.37
C PRO A 750 22.23 42.73 -22.43
N VAL A 751 22.01 41.70 -21.62
CA VAL A 751 20.87 41.59 -20.71
C VAL A 751 21.36 41.36 -19.28
N GLU A 752 20.54 41.79 -18.33
CA GLU A 752 20.83 41.69 -16.91
C GLU A 752 19.67 41.03 -16.19
N THR A 753 19.98 40.02 -15.37
CA THR A 753 18.98 39.25 -14.63
C THR A 753 18.98 39.65 -13.17
N HIS A 754 17.80 39.93 -12.61
CA HIS A 754 17.59 40.20 -11.20
C HIS A 754 16.74 39.09 -10.57
N PHE A 755 17.29 38.33 -9.64
CA PHE A 755 16.55 37.31 -8.89
C PHE A 755 15.55 37.95 -7.92
N GLU A 756 14.33 37.42 -7.94
CA GLU A 756 13.22 37.86 -7.11
C GLU A 756 12.64 36.67 -6.31
N PRO A 757 12.12 36.88 -5.08
CA PRO A 757 11.60 35.79 -4.26
C PRO A 757 10.37 35.11 -4.87
N ALA A 758 9.59 35.85 -5.64
CA ALA A 758 8.43 35.32 -6.35
C ALA A 758 8.90 34.45 -7.53
N LYS A 759 8.31 33.26 -7.64
CA LYS A 759 8.49 32.36 -8.77
C LYS A 759 7.39 32.63 -9.79
N ASN A 760 7.75 32.80 -11.05
CA ASN A 760 6.76 32.91 -12.13
C ASN A 760 6.38 31.49 -12.58
N LEU A 761 5.09 31.18 -12.49
CA LEU A 761 4.49 29.90 -12.87
C LEU A 761 3.29 30.19 -13.77
N HIS A 762 3.46 30.08 -15.08
CA HIS A 762 2.40 30.38 -16.04
C HIS A 762 2.49 29.44 -17.24
N TYR A 763 1.36 28.86 -17.66
CA TYR A 763 1.23 28.12 -18.92
C TYR A 763 0.29 28.89 -19.82
N GLY A 764 0.62 29.07 -21.10
CA GLY A 764 -0.26 29.81 -21.99
C GLY A 764 0.21 29.97 -23.42
N ILE A 765 -0.50 30.86 -24.12
CA ILE A 765 -0.16 31.30 -25.47
C ILE A 765 0.70 32.56 -25.35
N TYR A 766 1.84 32.51 -26.00
CA TYR A 766 2.83 33.56 -26.12
C TYR A 766 2.98 33.94 -27.58
N GLU A 767 3.83 34.92 -27.86
CA GLU A 767 4.13 35.33 -29.21
C GLU A 767 5.65 35.37 -29.44
N TYR A 768 6.09 35.00 -30.64
CA TYR A 768 7.46 35.19 -31.08
C TYR A 768 7.56 36.00 -32.35
N CYS A 769 8.65 36.73 -32.49
CA CYS A 769 9.06 37.38 -33.72
C CYS A 769 10.37 36.74 -34.15
N TRP A 770 10.43 36.13 -35.34
CA TRP A 770 11.62 35.44 -35.79
C TRP A 770 12.70 36.45 -36.22
N PRO A 771 13.89 36.46 -35.60
CA PRO A 771 14.84 37.56 -35.78
C PRO A 771 15.64 37.53 -37.09
N TRP A 772 15.67 36.39 -37.80
CA TRP A 772 16.39 36.26 -39.06
C TRP A 772 15.43 36.23 -40.24
N ASN A 773 15.23 37.41 -40.86
CA ASN A 773 14.50 37.56 -42.12
C ASN A 773 15.48 37.99 -43.22
N GLU A 774 15.72 37.12 -44.21
CA GLU A 774 16.63 37.41 -45.33
C GLU A 774 15.90 38.06 -46.53
N GLU A 775 14.57 38.09 -46.52
CA GLU A 775 13.75 38.56 -47.65
C GLU A 775 13.23 40.00 -47.48
N SER A 776 13.39 40.61 -46.29
CA SER A 776 12.93 41.96 -45.98
C SER A 776 13.61 42.53 -44.74
N ASP A 777 13.93 43.83 -44.75
CA ASP A 777 14.38 44.62 -43.59
C ASP A 777 13.22 44.98 -42.63
N GLU A 778 11.97 44.65 -42.96
CA GLU A 778 10.82 44.83 -42.07
C GLU A 778 10.79 43.75 -40.98
N LEU A 779 10.58 44.18 -39.73
CA LEU A 779 10.38 43.28 -38.59
C LEU A 779 9.16 42.37 -38.85
N PRO A 780 9.32 41.04 -38.83
CA PRO A 780 8.20 40.13 -39.09
C PRO A 780 7.11 40.24 -38.02
N ALA A 781 5.89 39.88 -38.39
CA ALA A 781 4.76 39.87 -37.46
C ALA A 781 5.03 38.95 -36.26
N TRP A 782 4.46 39.30 -35.11
CA TRP A 782 4.42 38.42 -33.95
C TRP A 782 3.49 37.24 -34.25
N GLU A 783 4.02 36.03 -34.09
CA GLU A 783 3.32 34.77 -34.34
C GLU A 783 3.05 34.03 -33.03
N PRO A 784 1.91 33.32 -32.92
CA PRO A 784 1.57 32.62 -31.70
C PRO A 784 2.46 31.40 -31.48
N LEU A 785 2.73 31.10 -30.21
CA LEU A 785 3.38 29.87 -29.76
C LEU A 785 2.82 29.48 -28.39
N THR A 786 2.99 28.23 -28.00
CA THR A 786 2.61 27.73 -26.66
C THR A 786 3.83 27.32 -25.86
N GLY A 787 3.77 27.49 -24.53
CA GLY A 787 4.84 27.09 -23.64
C GLY A 787 4.48 27.39 -22.18
N TYR A 788 5.48 27.31 -21.30
CA TYR A 788 5.31 27.70 -19.90
C TYR A 788 6.56 28.36 -19.31
N GLU A 789 6.31 29.14 -18.27
CA GLU A 789 7.30 29.80 -17.46
C GLU A 789 7.40 29.09 -16.11
N ILE A 790 8.63 28.73 -15.72
CA ILE A 790 8.95 28.20 -14.40
C ILE A 790 10.32 28.74 -13.96
N HIS A 791 10.35 30.00 -13.54
CA HIS A 791 11.62 30.70 -13.31
C HIS A 791 11.57 31.67 -12.13
N HIS A 792 12.77 32.00 -11.64
CA HIS A 792 12.97 33.05 -10.66
C HIS A 792 13.69 34.23 -11.31
N GLY A 793 13.20 35.43 -10.97
CA GLY A 793 13.79 36.68 -11.42
C GLY A 793 13.25 37.20 -12.74
N ARG A 794 13.78 38.35 -13.13
CA ARG A 794 13.39 39.11 -14.32
C ARG A 794 14.65 39.55 -15.05
N THR A 795 14.62 39.41 -16.38
CA THR A 795 15.74 39.82 -17.23
C THR A 795 15.34 41.00 -18.11
N GLU A 796 16.16 42.03 -18.08
CA GLU A 796 15.94 43.25 -18.84
C GLU A 796 17.14 43.56 -19.74
N LEU A 797 16.87 44.20 -20.87
CA LEU A 797 17.93 44.70 -21.74
C LEU A 797 18.69 45.81 -21.01
N GLN A 798 20.02 45.78 -21.05
CA GLN A 798 20.80 46.89 -20.52
C GLN A 798 20.50 48.14 -21.36
N GLY A 799 20.09 49.21 -20.69
CA GLY A 799 19.91 50.51 -21.35
C GLY A 799 21.24 51.01 -21.93
N PRO A 800 21.22 51.92 -22.91
CA PRO A 800 22.45 52.59 -23.35
C PRO A 800 22.99 53.42 -22.17
N SER A 801 24.06 52.97 -21.51
CA SER A 801 24.72 53.76 -20.47
C SER A 801 26.25 53.68 -20.56
N ASP A 802 26.85 54.86 -20.68
CA ASP A 802 28.14 55.31 -20.13
C ASP A 802 29.35 54.37 -20.14
N ILE A 803 29.49 53.52 -21.16
CA ILE A 803 30.77 52.88 -21.48
C ILE A 803 31.14 53.32 -22.89
N GLY A 804 32.28 53.99 -22.97
CA GLY A 804 32.74 54.75 -24.11
C GLY A 804 32.65 54.02 -25.45
N ASN A 805 32.31 54.81 -26.46
CA ASN A 805 32.44 54.54 -27.89
C ASN A 805 33.61 53.60 -28.20
N GLU A 806 33.30 52.36 -28.57
CA GLU A 806 33.99 51.65 -29.62
C GLU A 806 33.10 50.49 -30.13
N MET A 807 32.56 50.71 -31.34
CA MET A 807 31.91 49.74 -32.24
C MET A 807 30.76 48.91 -31.66
N ALA A 808 29.52 49.40 -31.84
CA ALA A 808 28.32 48.57 -31.79
C ALA A 808 28.04 47.94 -33.17
N PRO A 809 28.08 46.61 -33.33
CA PRO A 809 27.36 45.94 -34.39
C PRO A 809 26.03 45.39 -33.84
N SER A 810 24.93 45.75 -34.49
CA SER A 810 23.57 45.14 -34.39
C SER A 810 22.89 45.17 -33.01
N SER A 811 21.84 45.98 -32.89
CA SER A 811 20.98 46.13 -31.71
C SER A 811 20.34 44.80 -31.30
N ALA A 812 20.56 44.36 -30.05
CA ALA A 812 19.82 43.26 -29.48
C ALA A 812 18.32 43.59 -29.44
N GLY A 813 17.47 42.62 -29.77
CA GLY A 813 16.03 42.80 -29.88
C GLY A 813 15.24 41.75 -29.09
N PRO A 814 13.97 42.03 -28.73
CA PRO A 814 13.08 41.01 -28.20
C PRO A 814 12.68 40.02 -29.29
N PHE A 815 12.49 38.75 -28.93
CA PHE A 815 11.93 37.74 -29.84
C PHE A 815 10.82 36.88 -29.22
N VAL A 816 10.60 36.93 -27.89
CA VAL A 816 9.48 36.24 -27.21
C VAL A 816 8.80 37.21 -26.27
N ARG A 817 7.47 37.23 -26.26
CA ARG A 817 6.66 38.00 -25.31
C ARG A 817 5.39 37.26 -24.87
N ALA A 818 4.88 37.62 -23.69
CA ALA A 818 3.54 37.27 -23.25
C ALA A 818 2.48 38.18 -23.91
N LYS A 819 1.21 37.78 -23.84
CA LYS A 819 0.07 38.54 -24.40
C LYS A 819 -0.11 39.94 -23.80
N ASP A 820 0.34 40.14 -22.57
CA ASP A 820 0.30 41.44 -21.90
C ASP A 820 1.46 42.37 -22.32
N GLY A 821 2.34 41.90 -23.22
CA GLY A 821 3.50 42.64 -23.70
C GLY A 821 4.78 42.40 -22.89
N THR A 822 4.74 41.59 -21.82
CA THR A 822 5.93 41.25 -21.03
C THR A 822 6.95 40.52 -21.90
N LEU A 823 8.18 41.04 -21.97
CA LEU A 823 9.26 40.46 -22.76
C LEU A 823 9.91 39.28 -22.02
N LEU A 824 10.05 38.15 -22.71
CA LEU A 824 10.51 36.89 -22.14
C LEU A 824 11.73 36.31 -22.83
N GLY A 825 12.23 36.96 -23.89
CA GLY A 825 13.42 36.51 -24.57
C GLY A 825 13.98 37.54 -25.52
N TYR A 826 15.32 37.55 -25.61
CA TYR A 826 16.08 38.49 -26.42
C TYR A 826 17.10 37.75 -27.28
N TRP A 827 17.49 38.38 -28.39
CA TRP A 827 18.48 37.87 -29.31
C TRP A 827 19.50 38.95 -29.67
N GLN A 828 20.72 38.53 -30.00
CA GLN A 828 21.76 39.36 -30.61
C GLN A 828 22.64 38.51 -31.52
N GLY A 829 22.77 38.90 -32.79
CA GLY A 829 23.61 38.18 -33.74
C GLY A 829 23.13 36.74 -33.95
N THR A 830 23.87 35.77 -33.41
CA THR A 830 23.56 34.32 -33.45
C THR A 830 23.13 33.75 -32.10
N VAL A 831 23.03 34.60 -31.09
CA VAL A 831 22.73 34.23 -29.71
C VAL A 831 21.28 34.59 -29.40
N MET A 832 20.55 33.66 -28.78
CA MET A 832 19.17 33.86 -28.34
C MET A 832 19.01 33.31 -26.93
N GLY A 833 18.09 33.86 -26.15
CA GLY A 833 17.63 33.17 -24.96
C GLY A 833 16.27 33.62 -24.47
N THR A 834 15.54 32.71 -23.83
CA THR A 834 14.18 32.95 -23.35
C THR A 834 13.89 32.21 -22.05
N TYR A 835 12.96 32.75 -21.25
CA TYR A 835 12.36 32.07 -20.10
C TYR A 835 11.36 30.98 -20.45
N LEU A 836 10.95 30.90 -21.70
CA LEU A 836 9.89 30.02 -22.11
C LEU A 836 10.38 28.58 -22.34
N HIS A 837 9.92 27.66 -21.51
CA HIS A 837 10.06 26.22 -21.71
C HIS A 837 9.04 25.69 -22.71
N GLY A 838 9.38 24.61 -23.42
CA GLY A 838 8.57 24.01 -24.48
C GLY A 838 8.61 24.78 -25.80
N ILE A 839 9.50 25.77 -25.97
CA ILE A 839 9.53 26.57 -27.21
C ILE A 839 9.77 25.70 -28.46
N PHE A 840 10.60 24.66 -28.36
CA PHE A 840 10.87 23.72 -29.44
C PHE A 840 9.75 22.68 -29.65
N ASP A 841 8.77 22.56 -28.74
CA ASP A 841 7.57 21.73 -28.96
C ASP A 841 6.70 22.31 -30.08
N ASN A 842 6.84 23.60 -30.38
CA ASN A 842 6.14 24.27 -31.47
C ASN A 842 6.83 23.95 -32.81
N ASP A 843 6.18 23.10 -33.63
CA ASP A 843 6.74 22.59 -34.90
C ASP A 843 7.26 23.69 -35.83
N GLN A 844 6.54 24.81 -35.94
CA GLN A 844 6.94 25.93 -36.80
C GLN A 844 8.23 26.60 -36.30
N PHE A 845 8.32 26.87 -35.01
CA PHE A 845 9.51 27.47 -34.40
C PHE A 845 10.72 26.53 -34.54
N ARG A 846 10.55 25.25 -34.19
CA ARG A 846 11.60 24.23 -34.31
C ARG A 846 12.09 24.09 -35.75
N THR A 847 11.17 24.07 -36.71
CA THR A 847 11.51 24.00 -38.15
C THR A 847 12.29 25.23 -38.61
N ARG A 848 11.90 26.44 -38.17
CA ARG A 848 12.63 27.67 -38.50
C ARG A 848 14.04 27.66 -37.92
N PHE A 849 14.19 27.23 -36.67
CA PHE A 849 15.49 27.07 -36.01
C PHE A 849 16.39 26.09 -36.76
N ILE A 850 15.88 24.91 -37.10
CA ILE A 850 16.61 23.92 -37.88
C ILE A 850 16.98 24.46 -39.26
N ASN A 851 16.06 25.09 -39.98
CA ASN A 851 16.31 25.61 -41.31
C ASN A 851 17.33 26.75 -41.33
N MET A 852 17.36 27.58 -40.30
CA MET A 852 18.44 28.56 -40.12
C MET A 852 19.80 27.85 -40.01
N LEU A 853 19.92 26.81 -39.19
CA LEU A 853 21.16 26.04 -39.06
C LEU A 853 21.56 25.33 -40.35
N ARG A 854 20.59 24.72 -41.06
CA ARG A 854 20.80 24.06 -42.36
C ARG A 854 21.39 25.03 -43.36
N ARG A 855 20.80 26.22 -43.51
CA ARG A 855 21.31 27.26 -44.44
C ARG A 855 22.73 27.70 -44.11
N ARG A 856 23.05 27.93 -42.83
CA ARG A 856 24.42 28.30 -42.40
C ARG A 856 25.44 27.21 -42.72
N LYS A 857 25.03 25.94 -42.69
CA LYS A 857 25.86 24.79 -43.06
C LYS A 857 25.89 24.52 -44.58
N GLY A 858 25.17 25.30 -45.39
CA GLY A 858 25.06 25.11 -46.83
C GLY A 858 24.12 23.98 -47.25
N LEU A 859 23.24 23.52 -46.36
CA LEU A 859 22.25 22.48 -46.60
C LEU A 859 20.91 23.06 -47.05
N SER A 860 20.17 22.32 -47.88
CA SER A 860 18.82 22.70 -48.31
C SER A 860 17.84 22.73 -47.14
N PRO A 861 16.89 23.68 -47.06
CA PRO A 861 15.85 23.69 -46.03
C PRO A 861 15.01 22.40 -46.02
N GLN A 862 14.59 21.95 -44.85
CA GLN A 862 13.64 20.85 -44.68
C GLN A 862 12.21 21.35 -44.50
N LYS A 863 11.25 20.47 -44.80
CA LYS A 863 9.83 20.69 -44.49
C LYS A 863 9.60 20.53 -42.99
N SER A 864 8.55 21.19 -42.48
CA SER A 864 8.14 21.01 -41.09
C SER A 864 7.68 19.58 -40.86
N ILE A 865 8.19 18.97 -39.79
CA ILE A 865 7.80 17.65 -39.33
C ILE A 865 6.95 17.86 -38.08
N GLN A 866 5.70 17.39 -38.15
CA GLN A 866 4.81 17.44 -37.02
C GLN A 866 5.27 16.41 -35.98
N ALA A 867 5.60 16.86 -34.78
CA ALA A 867 5.89 15.95 -33.67
C ALA A 867 4.63 15.11 -33.37
N PRO A 868 4.75 13.81 -33.05
CA PRO A 868 3.62 13.04 -32.54
C PRO A 868 3.06 13.76 -31.32
N THR A 869 1.74 13.97 -31.28
CA THR A 869 1.12 14.51 -30.08
C THR A 869 1.31 13.53 -28.94
N ILE A 870 1.59 14.03 -27.74
CA ILE A 870 1.67 13.20 -26.53
C ILE A 870 0.39 12.35 -26.35
N ASP A 871 -0.77 12.88 -26.77
CA ASP A 871 -2.04 12.16 -26.77
C ASP A 871 -2.02 10.89 -27.64
N ARG A 872 -1.42 10.97 -28.83
CA ARG A 872 -1.23 9.81 -29.72
C ARG A 872 -0.31 8.77 -29.10
N GLU A 873 0.76 9.20 -28.44
CA GLU A 873 1.69 8.28 -27.77
C GLU A 873 1.05 7.61 -26.55
N ILE A 874 0.26 8.35 -25.76
CA ILE A 874 -0.59 7.81 -24.69
C ILE A 874 -1.56 6.77 -25.25
N GLN A 875 -2.18 7.02 -26.40
CA GLN A 875 -3.12 6.08 -27.03
C GLN A 875 -2.41 4.79 -27.48
N LYS A 876 -1.25 4.88 -28.13
CA LYS A 876 -0.44 3.69 -28.46
C LYS A 876 -0.07 2.88 -27.22
N LEU A 877 0.31 3.56 -26.13
CA LEU A 877 0.63 2.90 -24.87
C LEU A 877 -0.59 2.17 -24.29
N ALA A 878 -1.75 2.82 -24.30
CA ALA A 878 -3.00 2.23 -23.83
C ALA A 878 -3.33 0.95 -24.63
N GLU A 879 -3.22 1.00 -25.96
CA GLU A 879 -3.45 -0.17 -26.82
C GLU A 879 -2.46 -1.30 -26.53
N LEU A 880 -1.17 -0.99 -26.35
CA LEU A 880 -0.15 -1.98 -25.99
C LEU A 880 -0.45 -2.64 -24.64
N VAL A 881 -0.80 -1.85 -23.62
CA VAL A 881 -1.09 -2.38 -22.28
C VAL A 881 -2.40 -3.16 -22.28
N GLU A 882 -3.43 -2.71 -22.99
CA GLU A 882 -4.71 -3.43 -23.08
C GLU A 882 -4.58 -4.79 -23.79
N GLN A 883 -3.64 -4.93 -24.73
CA GLN A 883 -3.34 -6.22 -25.38
C GLN A 883 -2.61 -7.21 -24.47
N HIS A 884 -1.81 -6.72 -23.52
CA HIS A 884 -0.89 -7.53 -22.71
C HIS A 884 -1.24 -7.58 -21.22
N CYS A 885 -2.35 -6.96 -20.80
CA CYS A 885 -2.83 -6.93 -19.44
C CYS A 885 -4.33 -7.27 -19.41
N GLN A 886 -4.75 -8.08 -18.44
CA GLN A 886 -6.13 -8.53 -18.27
C GLN A 886 -7.01 -7.42 -17.65
N ILE A 887 -7.29 -6.37 -18.41
CA ILE A 887 -8.06 -5.20 -17.95
C ILE A 887 -9.44 -5.58 -17.37
N ASP A 888 -10.10 -6.57 -17.95
CA ASP A 888 -11.41 -7.03 -17.46
C ASP A 888 -11.32 -7.63 -16.04
N VAL A 889 -10.23 -8.32 -15.72
CA VAL A 889 -10.00 -8.85 -14.35
C VAL A 889 -9.80 -7.70 -13.37
N LEU A 890 -9.06 -6.65 -13.77
CA LEU A 890 -8.90 -5.44 -12.96
C LEU A 890 -10.27 -4.78 -12.67
N LEU A 891 -11.11 -4.65 -13.69
CA LEU A 891 -12.45 -4.05 -13.55
C LEU A 891 -13.41 -4.90 -12.71
N GLN A 892 -13.36 -6.23 -12.83
CA GLN A 892 -14.14 -7.15 -12.00
C GLN A 892 -13.76 -7.04 -10.52
N ASN A 893 -12.46 -6.94 -10.22
CA ASN A 893 -11.99 -6.74 -8.83
C ASN A 893 -12.54 -5.42 -8.24
N LEU A 894 -12.60 -4.36 -9.06
CA LEU A 894 -13.19 -3.07 -8.70
C LEU A 894 -14.73 -3.08 -8.69
N GLY A 895 -15.39 -4.15 -9.16
CA GLY A 895 -16.85 -4.24 -9.31
C GLY A 895 -17.43 -3.31 -10.39
N LEU A 896 -16.64 -2.95 -11.40
CA LEU A 896 -17.02 -2.14 -12.57
C LEU A 896 -17.54 -2.97 -13.76
N LEU A 897 -17.40 -4.30 -13.69
CA LEU A 897 -17.99 -5.31 -14.55
C LEU A 897 -18.72 -6.33 -13.67
#